data_AF-A0A5C8IB61-F1
#
_entry.id   AF-A0A5C8IB61-F1
#
_cell.length_a   1.000
_cell.length_b   1.000
_cell.length_c   1.000
_cell.angle_alpha   90.00
_cell.angle_beta   90.00
_cell.angle_gamma   90.00
#
_symmetry.space_group_name_H-M   'P 1'
#
loop_
_entity.id
_entity.type
_entity.pdbx_description
1 polymer ?
#
loop_
_entity_poly.entity_id
_entity_poly.type
_entity_poly.pdbx_seq_one_letter_code
_entity_poly.pdbx_strand_id
1 'polypeptide(L)'
;MRPRDNRAGRRTRRWQRRVRTRCSPDKRAGDPAIPQAPTPSSRPSPEGASGVSCAVSPAMQEAEMSTTTEPTSAGDRWASPELECDLVMKGGIASAVVYPRAIAEFATRYRLRSVGGTSAGAIGAAFAAAAEYGRSSAVGGFGALSGLPDELGDGRLAELFRPQKTTAVLLPFMLIATGHDRPGPARSGASRVGAIAAHLIRGLPLGLLGGLPGALLVALGIIAATTTPGWGIAAGIALIVVGLFLGVLGWLVASGALVMRVLTGALPENGFGICTGLGTDSSPAFTDWLSSRIDHVAGLEPGVAPLTFGQLRSGPAGGSANAWAPIDLRMVTTCLTRARPYEMPWEANTFSYDPDEWARIFPAYVMRALADHVPVGATEEARWIDRFGASGRAGRRLLRLPAQEDLPVIVATRLSLSYPLLISAVPLWAVDYRSTATRAAIDALRVGDEGAADAAGIAFERLWFTDGGLCNNFPLQFFDRALPTRPTFAIDLGDARKHPGIDDELYRYARDNREGMEPPHVPIPENGFGALASFARAIFTTPQGWADNAHLDVPGYRDRVIKILQTPEEGGLNLHMKGETIAALADRSENAARALMEQFARPRYRVGRTQSPTGWDNHRWVRFRALLAVLPDFLDGFRTGREALDIDPANPPSYSFETAQQLVGGMAIADGMRDAASARSAVPEEVIRELKRTPPRAGVLRRSPQL
;
A
#
# COMPACT_ATOMS: atom_id res chain seq x y z
N MET A 1 -9.02 74.98 -23.49
CA MET A 1 -9.87 73.98 -24.18
C MET A 1 -10.06 72.75 -23.28
N ARG A 2 -11.07 71.91 -23.55
CA ARG A 2 -11.31 70.58 -22.92
C ARG A 2 -10.80 69.47 -23.87
N PRO A 3 -10.71 68.17 -23.49
CA PRO A 3 -11.05 67.50 -22.21
C PRO A 3 -9.78 66.81 -21.60
N ARG A 4 -9.68 65.58 -21.02
CA ARG A 4 -10.59 64.45 -20.70
C ARG A 4 -10.04 63.54 -19.57
N ASP A 5 -10.92 63.06 -18.68
CA ASP A 5 -11.21 61.66 -18.26
C ASP A 5 -10.10 60.56 -18.19
N ASN A 6 -10.13 59.56 -17.29
CA ASN A 6 -11.04 59.29 -16.13
C ASN A 6 -10.53 58.18 -15.17
N ARG A 7 -10.86 58.31 -13.86
CA ARG A 7 -11.41 57.31 -12.87
C ARG A 7 -10.76 55.91 -12.68
N ALA A 8 -10.94 55.22 -11.54
CA ALA A 8 -11.39 55.55 -10.17
C ALA A 8 -11.10 54.35 -9.24
N GLY A 9 -11.42 54.43 -7.93
CA GLY A 9 -11.24 53.31 -6.99
C GLY A 9 -12.25 53.21 -5.84
N ARG A 10 -12.24 52.04 -5.18
CA ARG A 10 -12.74 51.65 -3.84
C ARG A 10 -13.98 52.37 -3.25
N ARG A 11 -14.98 51.57 -2.83
CA ARG A 11 -15.42 51.50 -1.41
C ARG A 11 -16.26 50.26 -1.09
N THR A 12 -16.47 50.01 0.21
CA THR A 12 -16.98 48.77 0.82
C THR A 12 -18.45 48.88 1.27
N ARG A 13 -19.11 47.72 1.52
CA ARG A 13 -20.22 47.58 2.50
C ARG A 13 -20.45 46.13 2.92
N ARG A 14 -21.27 45.94 3.97
CA ARG A 14 -21.44 44.73 4.81
C ARG A 14 -22.89 44.68 5.28
N TRP A 15 -23.57 43.53 5.27
CA TRP A 15 -24.91 43.34 5.87
C TRP A 15 -25.14 41.94 6.45
N GLN A 16 -26.23 41.77 7.21
CA GLN A 16 -26.48 40.64 8.13
C GLN A 16 -27.88 40.01 7.96
N ARG A 17 -28.10 38.88 8.63
CA ARG A 17 -29.39 38.16 8.77
C ARG A 17 -30.57 39.05 9.22
N ARG A 18 -31.80 38.65 8.84
CA ARG A 18 -32.99 38.70 9.72
C ARG A 18 -33.99 37.58 9.37
N VAL A 19 -35.09 37.50 10.11
CA VAL A 19 -35.98 36.33 10.28
C VAL A 19 -37.45 36.79 10.41
N ARG A 20 -38.43 35.90 10.13
CA ARG A 20 -39.69 35.59 10.90
C ARG A 20 -41.06 35.57 10.12
N THR A 21 -41.76 34.43 10.26
CA THR A 21 -43.24 34.20 10.42
C THR A 21 -44.31 34.39 9.32
N ARG A 22 -45.02 33.27 9.02
CA ARG A 22 -46.50 33.00 8.96
C ARG A 22 -47.44 34.04 8.30
N CYS A 23 -48.34 33.65 7.37
CA CYS A 23 -49.62 32.95 7.64
C CYS A 23 -50.28 32.30 6.38
N SER A 24 -51.44 31.63 6.56
CA SER A 24 -52.29 30.99 5.52
C SER A 24 -53.55 31.86 5.23
N PRO A 25 -54.39 31.64 4.18
CA PRO A 25 -55.35 30.50 4.14
C PRO A 25 -55.84 29.94 2.77
N ASP A 26 -56.63 28.85 2.89
CA ASP A 26 -57.81 28.42 2.09
C ASP A 26 -57.72 27.45 0.86
N LYS A 27 -58.90 26.99 0.40
CA LYS A 27 -59.20 25.68 -0.22
C LYS A 27 -59.92 25.74 -1.59
N ARG A 28 -60.13 24.53 -2.16
CA ARG A 28 -61.06 24.11 -3.27
C ARG A 28 -60.53 24.31 -4.69
N ALA A 29 -60.97 23.58 -5.73
CA ALA A 29 -61.50 22.21 -5.87
C ALA A 29 -61.65 21.89 -7.39
N GLY A 30 -61.69 20.62 -7.81
CA GLY A 30 -62.14 20.24 -9.17
C GLY A 30 -61.51 18.98 -9.78
N ASP A 31 -62.33 17.93 -9.92
CA ASP A 31 -62.21 16.80 -10.87
C ASP A 31 -63.18 17.09 -12.06
N PRO A 32 -63.06 16.52 -13.29
CA PRO A 32 -63.34 15.07 -13.50
C PRO A 32 -62.78 14.35 -14.78
N ALA A 33 -63.16 13.06 -14.90
CA ALA A 33 -63.27 12.18 -16.09
C ALA A 33 -61.97 11.57 -16.71
N ILE A 34 -61.77 10.23 -16.81
CA ILE A 34 -62.54 9.11 -17.45
C ILE A 34 -62.43 9.15 -18.99
N PRO A 35 -61.97 8.08 -19.70
CA PRO A 35 -62.43 6.68 -19.57
C PRO A 35 -61.37 5.54 -19.54
N GLN A 36 -61.86 4.30 -19.43
CA GLN A 36 -61.14 3.00 -19.46
C GLN A 36 -61.64 2.09 -20.62
N ALA A 37 -61.09 0.86 -20.68
CA ALA A 37 -61.61 -0.35 -21.36
C ALA A 37 -61.30 -0.47 -22.87
N PRO A 38 -61.32 -1.69 -23.49
CA PRO A 38 -61.82 -2.96 -22.93
C PRO A 38 -60.89 -4.19 -23.00
N THR A 39 -61.29 -5.24 -22.29
CA THR A 39 -60.87 -6.64 -22.46
C THR A 39 -61.92 -7.43 -23.25
N PRO A 40 -61.53 -8.53 -23.93
CA PRO A 40 -62.44 -9.60 -24.33
C PRO A 40 -62.08 -10.96 -23.68
N SER A 41 -63.04 -11.89 -23.61
CA SER A 41 -62.80 -13.27 -23.16
C SER A 41 -63.76 -14.28 -23.80
N SER A 42 -63.24 -15.43 -24.24
CA SER A 42 -64.03 -16.63 -24.62
C SER A 42 -63.14 -17.89 -24.68
N ARG A 43 -63.79 -19.06 -24.62
CA ARG A 43 -63.25 -20.45 -24.68
C ARG A 43 -63.50 -21.02 -26.11
N PRO A 44 -62.96 -22.18 -26.58
CA PRO A 44 -62.69 -23.43 -25.82
C PRO A 44 -61.46 -24.29 -26.24
N SER A 45 -61.35 -25.50 -25.68
CA SER A 45 -60.43 -26.59 -26.06
C SER A 45 -60.96 -27.40 -27.28
N PRO A 46 -60.14 -28.24 -27.96
CA PRO A 46 -60.01 -29.65 -27.52
C PRO A 46 -58.63 -30.33 -27.76
N GLU A 47 -58.52 -31.54 -27.19
CA GLU A 47 -57.76 -32.75 -27.60
C GLU A 47 -56.40 -32.68 -28.36
N GLY A 48 -55.41 -33.42 -27.82
CA GLY A 48 -54.15 -33.80 -28.48
C GLY A 48 -53.25 -34.58 -27.50
N ALA A 49 -52.66 -35.72 -27.92
CA ALA A 49 -52.01 -36.68 -27.01
C ALA A 49 -50.53 -36.98 -27.35
N SER A 50 -49.82 -37.56 -26.37
CA SER A 50 -48.41 -38.03 -26.37
C SER A 50 -47.31 -36.94 -26.35
N GLY A 51 -46.23 -37.07 -25.57
CA GLY A 51 -45.99 -38.05 -24.49
C GLY A 51 -44.60 -38.01 -23.82
N VAL A 52 -44.49 -38.73 -22.70
CA VAL A 52 -43.28 -39.38 -22.13
C VAL A 52 -42.11 -38.51 -21.56
N SER A 53 -42.07 -38.46 -20.22
CA SER A 53 -40.85 -38.42 -19.34
C SER A 53 -39.94 -37.16 -19.34
N CYS A 54 -39.21 -36.81 -18.28
CA CYS A 54 -38.88 -37.53 -17.02
C CYS A 54 -39.33 -36.81 -15.73
N ALA A 55 -39.23 -37.51 -14.60
CA ALA A 55 -39.81 -37.12 -13.31
C ALA A 55 -38.97 -36.15 -12.46
N VAL A 56 -39.65 -35.46 -11.54
CA VAL A 56 -39.07 -34.80 -10.36
C VAL A 56 -39.67 -35.47 -9.12
N SER A 57 -38.84 -36.02 -8.24
CA SER A 57 -39.31 -36.72 -7.02
C SER A 57 -39.62 -35.76 -5.88
N PRO A 58 -40.72 -35.95 -5.12
CA PRO A 58 -41.03 -35.15 -3.95
C PRO A 58 -40.25 -35.65 -2.72
N ALA A 59 -39.25 -34.90 -2.28
CA ALA A 59 -38.45 -35.21 -1.09
C ALA A 59 -37.95 -33.94 -0.37
N MET A 60 -38.87 -33.06 0.03
CA MET A 60 -38.57 -31.84 0.81
C MET A 60 -39.59 -31.60 1.93
N GLN A 61 -39.96 -32.64 2.69
CA GLN A 61 -40.81 -32.46 3.87
C GLN A 61 -40.66 -33.58 4.93
N GLU A 62 -39.44 -33.86 5.38
CA GLU A 62 -39.16 -34.57 6.64
C GLU A 62 -37.67 -34.38 7.02
N ALA A 63 -37.36 -33.29 7.73
CA ALA A 63 -35.98 -32.94 8.13
C ALA A 63 -35.93 -32.01 9.37
N GLU A 64 -36.87 -32.14 10.30
CA GLU A 64 -36.75 -31.55 11.64
C GLU A 64 -36.63 -32.65 12.69
N MET A 65 -35.88 -32.36 13.76
CA MET A 65 -35.76 -33.15 14.99
C MET A 65 -35.10 -34.54 14.86
N SER A 66 -33.77 -34.54 14.67
CA SER A 66 -32.88 -35.61 15.15
C SER A 66 -31.84 -35.03 16.12
N THR A 67 -31.33 -35.84 17.04
CA THR A 67 -30.68 -35.37 18.28
C THR A 67 -29.23 -34.92 18.13
N THR A 68 -28.82 -34.05 19.04
CA THR A 68 -27.43 -33.61 19.24
C THR A 68 -26.45 -34.78 19.35
N THR A 69 -25.59 -34.90 18.34
CA THR A 69 -24.33 -35.64 18.41
C THR A 69 -23.23 -34.63 18.16
N GLU A 70 -22.24 -34.52 19.05
CA GLU A 70 -21.17 -33.54 18.87
C GLU A 70 -20.31 -33.86 17.64
N PRO A 71 -20.03 -32.89 16.75
CA PRO A 71 -19.16 -33.11 15.60
C PRO A 71 -17.69 -33.18 16.05
N THR A 72 -17.27 -34.34 16.51
CA THR A 72 -15.85 -34.65 16.73
C THR A 72 -15.12 -34.63 15.38
N SER A 73 -13.97 -33.95 15.34
CA SER A 73 -13.30 -33.46 14.12
C SER A 73 -14.14 -32.50 13.26
N ALA A 74 -14.14 -31.22 13.64
CA ALA A 74 -14.44 -30.16 12.70
C ALA A 74 -13.40 -30.19 11.56
N GLY A 75 -13.86 -30.32 10.31
CA GLY A 75 -13.00 -30.26 9.13
C GLY A 75 -12.35 -28.87 8.97
N ASP A 76 -11.21 -28.81 8.30
CA ASP A 76 -10.52 -27.55 8.01
C ASP A 76 -11.45 -26.56 7.27
N ARG A 77 -11.73 -25.43 7.93
CA ARG A 77 -12.59 -24.34 7.40
C ARG A 77 -12.01 -23.66 6.15
N TRP A 78 -10.78 -23.99 5.77
CA TRP A 78 -10.07 -23.45 4.61
C TRP A 78 -9.87 -24.46 3.48
N ALA A 79 -10.24 -25.73 3.63
CA ALA A 79 -9.90 -26.76 2.64
C ALA A 79 -10.52 -26.51 1.25
N SER A 80 -11.81 -26.14 1.22
CA SER A 80 -12.65 -26.19 0.01
C SER A 80 -13.55 -24.95 -0.21
N PRO A 81 -13.02 -23.72 -0.30
CA PRO A 81 -13.81 -22.57 -0.75
C PRO A 81 -14.25 -22.72 -2.22
N GLU A 82 -15.52 -22.40 -2.49
CA GLU A 82 -16.16 -22.53 -3.81
C GLU A 82 -15.90 -21.34 -4.76
N LEU A 83 -15.57 -20.16 -4.21
CA LEU A 83 -15.43 -18.92 -4.97
C LEU A 83 -13.96 -18.53 -5.12
N GLU A 84 -13.69 -17.54 -5.97
CA GLU A 84 -12.38 -16.91 -6.11
C GLU A 84 -12.47 -15.43 -5.79
N CYS A 85 -11.40 -14.84 -5.23
CA CYS A 85 -11.25 -13.40 -5.14
C CYS A 85 -9.79 -12.97 -5.34
N ASP A 86 -9.61 -11.68 -5.53
CA ASP A 86 -8.33 -11.00 -5.45
C ASP A 86 -8.35 -10.05 -4.22
N LEU A 87 -7.21 -9.75 -3.61
CA LEU A 87 -7.12 -8.97 -2.36
C LEU A 87 -6.00 -7.92 -2.37
N VAL A 88 -6.36 -6.66 -2.12
CA VAL A 88 -5.43 -5.51 -2.07
C VAL A 88 -5.33 -4.95 -0.64
N MET A 89 -4.12 -4.68 -0.16
CA MET A 89 -3.87 -4.23 1.21
C MET A 89 -3.00 -2.97 1.27
N LYS A 90 -3.44 -2.00 2.07
CA LYS A 90 -2.82 -0.69 2.26
C LYS A 90 -1.51 -0.73 3.08
N GLY A 91 -0.64 0.26 2.90
CA GLY A 91 0.50 0.50 3.78
C GLY A 91 0.15 1.26 5.06
N GLY A 92 0.81 0.89 6.16
CA GLY A 92 0.66 1.52 7.47
C GLY A 92 1.69 1.00 8.47
N ILE A 93 2.16 1.88 9.36
CA ILE A 93 3.50 1.76 9.96
C ILE A 93 3.61 0.61 11.00
N ALA A 94 2.48 0.18 11.59
CA ALA A 94 2.39 -1.00 12.46
C ALA A 94 1.16 -1.86 12.12
N SER A 95 0.79 -1.91 10.83
CA SER A 95 -0.45 -2.55 10.37
C SER A 95 -0.36 -4.06 10.12
N ALA A 96 0.83 -4.65 10.28
CA ALA A 96 1.07 -6.08 10.03
C ALA A 96 0.16 -7.02 10.84
N VAL A 97 -0.27 -6.58 12.03
CA VAL A 97 -1.19 -7.34 12.90
C VAL A 97 -2.67 -7.28 12.48
N VAL A 98 -3.03 -6.37 11.56
CA VAL A 98 -4.43 -6.19 11.13
C VAL A 98 -4.82 -7.22 10.07
N TYR A 99 -3.91 -7.55 9.15
CA TYR A 99 -4.25 -8.41 8.01
C TYR A 99 -4.50 -9.90 8.30
N PRO A 100 -3.80 -10.57 9.25
CA PRO A 100 -3.89 -12.02 9.44
C PRO A 100 -5.30 -12.60 9.56
N ARG A 101 -6.12 -12.14 10.53
CA ARG A 101 -7.47 -12.68 10.74
C ARG A 101 -8.44 -12.27 9.62
N ALA A 102 -8.32 -11.06 9.07
CA ALA A 102 -9.08 -10.65 7.89
C ALA A 102 -8.81 -11.55 6.66
N ILE A 103 -7.54 -11.84 6.34
CA ILE A 103 -7.15 -12.75 5.25
C ILE A 103 -7.71 -14.15 5.51
N ALA A 104 -7.53 -14.67 6.73
CA ALA A 104 -8.02 -15.98 7.13
C ALA A 104 -9.57 -16.07 7.19
N GLU A 105 -10.30 -14.96 7.29
CA GLU A 105 -11.75 -14.93 7.13
C GLU A 105 -12.15 -14.94 5.66
N PHE A 106 -11.52 -14.14 4.78
CA PHE A 106 -11.73 -14.21 3.32
C PHE A 106 -11.49 -15.64 2.77
N ALA A 107 -10.44 -16.30 3.24
CA ALA A 107 -10.06 -17.63 2.82
C ALA A 107 -11.09 -18.74 3.14
N THR A 108 -12.07 -18.49 4.01
CA THR A 108 -13.17 -19.44 4.30
C THR A 108 -14.16 -19.57 3.15
N ARG A 109 -14.30 -18.52 2.32
CA ARG A 109 -15.28 -18.46 1.21
C ARG A 109 -14.61 -18.40 -0.16
N TYR A 110 -13.37 -17.90 -0.22
CA TYR A 110 -12.65 -17.64 -1.47
C TYR A 110 -11.26 -18.30 -1.53
N ARG A 111 -10.88 -18.78 -2.72
CA ARG A 111 -9.50 -18.93 -3.17
C ARG A 111 -8.91 -17.56 -3.47
N LEU A 112 -7.75 -17.23 -2.90
CA LEU A 112 -7.03 -16.01 -3.20
C LEU A 112 -6.23 -16.23 -4.50
N ARG A 113 -6.55 -15.47 -5.55
CA ARG A 113 -5.93 -15.64 -6.88
C ARG A 113 -4.91 -14.59 -7.22
N SER A 114 -5.16 -13.35 -6.80
CA SER A 114 -4.23 -12.26 -6.97
C SER A 114 -4.20 -11.45 -5.68
N VAL A 115 -3.02 -11.25 -5.10
CA VAL A 115 -2.86 -10.63 -3.79
C VAL A 115 -1.78 -9.57 -3.84
N GLY A 116 -2.00 -8.42 -3.21
CA GLY A 116 -0.99 -7.36 -3.30
C GLY A 116 -1.14 -6.22 -2.31
N GLY A 117 -0.07 -5.44 -2.17
CA GLY A 117 -0.03 -4.33 -1.23
C GLY A 117 1.33 -3.67 -1.15
N THR A 118 1.45 -2.71 -0.23
CA THR A 118 2.63 -1.86 -0.05
C THR A 118 2.95 -1.69 1.43
N SER A 119 4.22 -1.51 1.80
CA SER A 119 4.61 -1.42 3.22
C SER A 119 4.09 -2.62 4.02
N ALA A 120 3.43 -2.42 5.17
CA ALA A 120 2.78 -3.51 5.91
C ALA A 120 1.66 -4.24 5.14
N GLY A 121 1.06 -3.62 4.12
CA GLY A 121 0.16 -4.31 3.18
C GLY A 121 0.89 -5.32 2.29
N ALA A 122 2.19 -5.13 2.04
CA ALA A 122 3.02 -6.12 1.36
C ALA A 122 3.39 -7.30 2.28
N ILE A 123 3.53 -7.08 3.60
CA ILE A 123 3.60 -8.17 4.59
C ILE A 123 2.30 -8.99 4.53
N GLY A 124 1.14 -8.32 4.56
CA GLY A 124 -0.17 -8.96 4.40
C GLY A 124 -0.29 -9.75 3.09
N ALA A 125 0.18 -9.20 1.98
CA ALA A 125 0.18 -9.87 0.67
C ALA A 125 1.11 -11.09 0.63
N ALA A 126 2.32 -10.98 1.18
CA ALA A 126 3.27 -12.09 1.28
C ALA A 126 2.69 -13.25 2.12
N PHE A 127 2.11 -12.94 3.27
CA PHE A 127 1.44 -13.95 4.11
C PHE A 127 0.16 -14.51 3.47
N ALA A 128 -0.61 -13.72 2.71
CA ALA A 128 -1.77 -14.20 1.98
C ALA A 128 -1.39 -15.19 0.87
N ALA A 129 -0.34 -14.89 0.10
CA ALA A 129 0.19 -15.78 -0.91
C ALA A 129 0.78 -17.06 -0.31
N ALA A 130 1.57 -16.92 0.76
CA ALA A 130 2.11 -18.05 1.51
C ALA A 130 0.99 -18.94 2.07
N ALA A 131 -0.06 -18.37 2.67
CA ALA A 131 -1.15 -19.13 3.25
C ALA A 131 -2.04 -19.83 2.21
N GLU A 132 -2.19 -19.27 1.00
CA GLU A 132 -2.87 -19.96 -0.11
C GLU A 132 -2.01 -21.09 -0.69
N TYR A 133 -0.70 -20.88 -0.87
CA TYR A 133 0.25 -21.93 -1.27
C TYR A 133 0.30 -23.07 -0.25
N GLY A 134 0.41 -22.72 1.03
CA GLY A 134 0.41 -23.63 2.16
C GLY A 134 -0.99 -24.08 2.61
N ARG A 135 -2.08 -23.78 1.87
CA ARG A 135 -3.47 -24.00 2.33
C ARG A 135 -3.75 -25.46 2.73
N SER A 136 -3.11 -26.42 2.05
CA SER A 136 -3.24 -27.85 2.34
C SER A 136 -2.09 -28.42 3.18
N SER A 137 -1.25 -27.56 3.77
CA SER A 137 -0.22 -27.97 4.75
C SER A 137 -0.88 -28.25 6.10
N ALA A 138 -0.46 -29.33 6.76
CA ALA A 138 -0.87 -29.65 8.13
C ALA A 138 -0.25 -28.73 9.20
N VAL A 139 0.71 -27.87 8.82
CA VAL A 139 1.49 -27.01 9.73
C VAL A 139 1.39 -25.52 9.35
N GLY A 140 1.36 -25.20 8.06
CA GLY A 140 1.28 -23.83 7.55
C GLY A 140 -0.15 -23.32 7.32
N GLY A 141 -0.35 -22.66 6.18
CA GLY A 141 -1.66 -22.25 5.69
C GLY A 141 -2.33 -21.15 6.50
N PHE A 142 -3.66 -21.04 6.34
CA PHE A 142 -4.46 -20.01 7.01
C PHE A 142 -4.58 -20.21 8.53
N GLY A 143 -4.34 -21.43 9.03
CA GLY A 143 -4.19 -21.71 10.46
C GLY A 143 -2.99 -20.97 11.06
N ALA A 144 -1.80 -21.24 10.54
CA ALA A 144 -0.56 -20.58 10.96
C ALA A 144 -0.58 -19.05 10.72
N LEU A 145 -1.33 -18.58 9.72
CA LEU A 145 -1.59 -17.16 9.52
C LEU A 145 -2.47 -16.58 10.64
N SER A 146 -3.59 -17.24 10.98
CA SER A 146 -4.59 -16.66 11.91
C SER A 146 -4.07 -16.36 13.33
N GLY A 147 -3.04 -17.09 13.81
CA GLY A 147 -2.40 -16.89 15.12
C GLY A 147 -1.27 -15.85 15.18
N LEU A 148 -0.84 -15.30 14.03
CA LEU A 148 0.22 -14.27 13.99
C LEU A 148 0.01 -13.05 14.91
N PRO A 149 -1.21 -12.52 15.12
CA PRO A 149 -1.44 -11.39 16.02
C PRO A 149 -1.09 -11.72 17.48
N ASP A 150 -1.41 -12.94 17.93
CA ASP A 150 -1.18 -13.37 19.31
C ASP A 150 0.33 -13.53 19.58
N GLU A 151 1.07 -14.04 18.60
CA GLU A 151 2.54 -14.13 18.65
C GLU A 151 3.24 -12.76 18.63
N LEU A 152 2.68 -11.76 17.95
CA LEU A 152 3.19 -10.39 17.97
C LEU A 152 2.78 -9.60 19.23
N GLY A 153 1.94 -10.20 20.09
CA GLY A 153 1.51 -9.69 21.38
C GLY A 153 2.64 -9.36 22.37
N ASP A 154 2.24 -8.61 23.41
CA ASP A 154 2.99 -8.40 24.65
C ASP A 154 4.44 -7.91 24.49
N GLY A 155 4.63 -7.00 23.52
CA GLY A 155 5.90 -6.32 23.26
C GLY A 155 6.82 -7.04 22.27
N ARG A 156 6.53 -8.29 21.87
CA ARG A 156 7.33 -9.05 20.90
C ARG A 156 7.45 -8.34 19.55
N LEU A 157 6.40 -7.61 19.12
CA LEU A 157 6.46 -6.71 17.97
C LEU A 157 7.59 -5.66 18.08
N ALA A 158 7.84 -5.08 19.25
CA ALA A 158 8.92 -4.12 19.47
C ALA A 158 10.31 -4.78 19.48
N GLU A 159 10.42 -6.00 20.01
CA GLU A 159 11.69 -6.75 20.08
C GLU A 159 12.27 -7.12 18.71
N LEU A 160 11.45 -7.12 17.65
CA LEU A 160 11.87 -7.29 16.26
C LEU A 160 12.65 -6.08 15.72
N PHE A 161 12.40 -4.87 16.22
CA PHE A 161 13.02 -3.63 15.74
C PHE A 161 14.33 -3.34 16.48
N ARG A 162 15.33 -4.21 16.28
CA ARG A 162 16.63 -4.06 16.95
C ARG A 162 17.53 -3.04 16.21
N PRO A 163 17.95 -1.94 16.88
CA PRO A 163 18.79 -0.93 16.26
C PRO A 163 20.26 -1.37 16.26
N GLN A 164 21.05 -0.92 15.28
CA GLN A 164 22.48 -1.21 15.25
C GLN A 164 23.25 -0.42 16.33
N LYS A 165 24.41 -0.94 16.77
CA LYS A 165 25.20 -0.35 17.87
C LYS A 165 25.55 1.13 17.66
N THR A 166 25.76 1.55 16.41
CA THR A 166 26.07 2.93 16.01
C THR A 166 24.84 3.85 15.92
N THR A 167 23.64 3.29 15.71
CA THR A 167 22.36 4.01 15.57
C THR A 167 21.45 3.88 16.81
N ALA A 168 21.83 3.07 17.80
CA ALA A 168 21.03 2.68 18.97
C ALA A 168 20.39 3.83 19.75
N VAL A 169 21.02 5.01 19.78
CA VAL A 169 20.46 6.22 20.41
C VAL A 169 19.17 6.71 19.74
N LEU A 170 18.99 6.46 18.45
CA LEU A 170 17.92 7.03 17.64
C LEU A 170 16.56 6.34 17.83
N LEU A 171 16.51 5.01 18.03
CA LEU A 171 15.22 4.30 18.16
C LEU A 171 14.42 4.74 19.40
N PRO A 172 14.97 4.75 20.63
CA PRO A 172 14.22 5.23 21.79
C PRO A 172 13.92 6.72 21.67
N PHE A 173 14.82 7.51 21.08
CA PHE A 173 14.56 8.93 20.80
C PHE A 173 13.34 9.11 19.89
N MET A 174 13.22 8.33 18.81
CA MET A 174 12.07 8.37 17.91
C MET A 174 10.77 7.96 18.61
N LEU A 175 10.79 6.86 19.38
CA LEU A 175 9.61 6.37 20.09
C LEU A 175 9.16 7.32 21.21
N ILE A 176 10.08 7.97 21.93
CA ILE A 176 9.74 9.02 22.89
C ILE A 176 9.24 10.27 22.17
N ALA A 177 9.81 10.62 21.01
CA ALA A 177 9.40 11.80 20.22
C ALA A 177 7.98 11.67 19.66
N THR A 178 7.54 10.46 19.26
CA THR A 178 6.11 10.19 18.95
C THR A 178 5.27 10.09 20.22
N GLY A 179 5.83 9.48 21.28
CA GLY A 179 5.24 9.31 22.60
C GLY A 179 4.89 7.86 22.97
N HIS A 180 5.24 6.89 22.12
CA HIS A 180 4.92 5.46 22.22
C HIS A 180 6.13 4.62 22.70
N ASP A 181 6.92 5.16 23.62
CA ASP A 181 8.10 4.50 24.21
C ASP A 181 7.77 3.40 25.24
N ARG A 182 6.48 3.13 25.47
CA ARG A 182 5.95 2.24 26.49
C ARG A 182 4.49 1.86 26.16
N PRO A 183 3.94 0.79 26.74
CA PRO A 183 2.52 0.47 26.61
C PRO A 183 1.58 1.54 27.18
N GLY A 184 0.41 1.68 26.56
CA GLY A 184 -0.64 2.63 26.96
C GLY A 184 -0.63 3.96 26.18
N PRO A 185 -1.31 5.00 26.69
CA PRO A 185 -1.50 6.25 25.97
C PRO A 185 -0.20 7.06 25.83
N ALA A 186 -0.08 7.73 24.68
CA ALA A 186 1.14 8.43 24.27
C ALA A 186 1.55 9.55 25.24
N ARG A 187 2.84 9.64 25.58
CA ARG A 187 3.38 10.74 26.43
C ARG A 187 3.11 12.11 25.82
N SER A 188 2.74 13.10 26.63
CA SER A 188 2.51 14.48 26.18
C SER A 188 3.15 15.52 27.12
N GLY A 189 3.31 16.75 26.62
CA GLY A 189 3.82 17.89 27.40
C GLY A 189 5.16 17.61 28.10
N ALA A 190 5.28 18.08 29.35
CA ALA A 190 6.48 17.94 30.17
C ALA A 190 6.94 16.47 30.35
N SER A 191 6.01 15.50 30.36
CA SER A 191 6.36 14.07 30.50
C SER A 191 7.14 13.53 29.31
N ARG A 192 6.94 14.10 28.10
CA ARG A 192 7.70 13.79 26.89
C ARG A 192 9.06 14.50 26.92
N VAL A 193 9.09 15.79 27.25
CA VAL A 193 10.34 16.58 27.34
C VAL A 193 11.31 15.99 28.37
N GLY A 194 10.82 15.64 29.56
CA GLY A 194 11.62 14.99 30.59
C GLY A 194 12.17 13.62 30.16
N ALA A 195 11.38 12.83 29.41
CA ALA A 195 11.83 11.56 28.85
C ALA A 195 12.92 11.74 27.78
N ILE A 196 12.78 12.72 26.88
CA ILE A 196 13.80 13.06 25.87
C ILE A 196 15.10 13.48 26.57
N ALA A 197 15.02 14.38 27.55
CA ALA A 197 16.19 14.83 28.31
C ALA A 197 16.87 13.65 29.04
N ALA A 198 16.10 12.82 29.73
CA ALA A 198 16.59 11.67 30.48
C ALA A 198 17.14 10.53 29.59
N HIS A 199 16.75 10.48 28.31
CA HIS A 199 17.34 9.60 27.29
C HIS A 199 18.66 10.20 26.77
N LEU A 200 18.67 11.47 26.35
CA LEU A 200 19.88 12.14 25.86
C LEU A 200 21.01 12.16 26.92
N ILE A 201 20.69 12.41 28.19
CA ILE A 201 21.66 12.37 29.30
C ILE A 201 22.31 10.99 29.46
N ARG A 202 21.55 9.90 29.27
CA ARG A 202 22.06 8.52 29.42
C ARG A 202 22.73 7.98 28.17
N GLY A 203 22.16 8.24 27.00
CA GLY A 203 22.63 7.73 25.71
C GLY A 203 23.75 8.55 25.08
N LEU A 204 23.89 9.83 25.44
CA LEU A 204 24.92 10.75 24.93
C LEU A 204 25.63 11.47 26.09
N PRO A 205 26.34 10.76 27.00
CA PRO A 205 27.00 11.38 28.15
C PRO A 205 28.04 12.44 27.75
N LEU A 206 28.66 12.32 26.57
CA LEU A 206 29.54 13.36 26.00
C LEU A 206 28.82 14.71 25.78
N GLY A 207 27.50 14.72 25.61
CA GLY A 207 26.70 15.95 25.51
C GLY A 207 26.72 16.77 26.80
N LEU A 208 26.94 16.14 27.97
CA LEU A 208 27.06 16.83 29.26
C LEU A 208 28.28 17.75 29.32
N LEU A 209 29.33 17.46 28.54
CA LEU A 209 30.53 18.31 28.45
C LEU A 209 30.20 19.71 27.92
N GLY A 210 29.17 19.83 27.07
CA GLY A 210 28.67 21.13 26.60
C GLY A 210 28.08 22.00 27.73
N GLY A 211 27.64 21.40 28.84
CA GLY A 211 27.10 22.11 30.00
C GLY A 211 28.16 22.67 30.96
N LEU A 212 29.43 22.27 30.83
CA LEU A 212 30.52 22.64 31.76
C LEU A 212 30.71 24.16 31.94
N PRO A 213 30.65 25.02 30.90
CA PRO A 213 30.75 26.47 31.08
C PRO A 213 29.62 27.05 31.94
N GLY A 214 28.41 26.49 31.82
CA GLY A 214 27.27 26.88 32.64
C GLY A 214 27.41 26.40 34.09
N ALA A 215 27.87 25.17 34.30
CA ALA A 215 28.15 24.63 35.63
C ALA A 215 29.23 25.46 36.38
N LEU A 216 30.25 25.93 35.67
CA LEU A 216 31.26 26.83 36.22
C LEU A 216 30.66 28.17 36.66
N LEU A 217 29.77 28.77 35.86
CA LEU A 217 29.07 30.02 36.22
C LEU A 217 28.12 29.83 37.42
N VAL A 218 27.45 28.68 37.53
CA VAL A 218 26.65 28.32 38.73
C VAL A 218 27.54 28.24 39.97
N ALA A 219 28.69 27.56 39.89
CA ALA A 219 29.64 27.48 41.01
C ALA A 219 30.16 28.87 41.43
N LEU A 220 30.56 29.70 40.47
CA LEU A 220 31.00 31.08 40.73
C LEU A 220 29.87 31.95 41.34
N GLY A 221 28.63 31.76 40.89
CA GLY A 221 27.48 32.46 41.44
C GLY A 221 27.12 32.04 42.87
N ILE A 222 27.26 30.75 43.21
CA ILE A 222 27.10 30.24 44.58
C ILE A 222 28.18 30.85 45.50
N ILE A 223 29.44 30.90 45.04
CA ILE A 223 30.53 31.54 45.78
C ILE A 223 30.21 33.02 46.00
N ALA A 224 29.92 33.78 44.94
CA ALA A 224 29.59 35.20 45.05
C ALA A 224 28.41 35.51 45.99
N ALA A 225 27.37 34.68 45.97
CA ALA A 225 26.20 34.84 46.85
C ALA A 225 26.46 34.46 48.32
N THR A 226 27.50 33.67 48.61
CA THR A 226 27.82 33.21 49.98
C THR A 226 28.98 33.97 50.62
N THR A 227 29.92 34.51 49.84
CA THR A 227 31.09 35.25 50.37
C THR A 227 30.93 36.76 50.42
N THR A 228 30.01 37.34 49.64
CA THR A 228 30.02 38.79 49.35
C THR A 228 28.72 39.48 49.78
N PRO A 229 28.73 40.30 50.85
CA PRO A 229 27.54 41.00 51.34
C PRO A 229 26.91 41.97 50.33
N GLY A 230 25.62 42.28 50.53
CA GLY A 230 24.88 43.27 49.74
C GLY A 230 24.67 42.82 48.29
N TRP A 231 25.19 43.60 47.34
CA TRP A 231 25.01 43.37 45.89
C TRP A 231 25.57 42.01 45.41
N GLY A 232 26.49 41.39 46.16
CA GLY A 232 27.03 40.07 45.84
C GLY A 232 25.98 38.96 45.76
N ILE A 233 24.91 39.04 46.57
CA ILE A 233 23.78 38.09 46.52
C ILE A 233 23.03 38.22 45.18
N ALA A 234 22.72 39.44 44.75
CA ALA A 234 22.03 39.69 43.49
C ALA A 234 22.89 39.29 42.27
N ALA A 235 24.20 39.60 42.30
CA ALA A 235 25.15 39.19 41.28
C ALA A 235 25.32 37.66 41.22
N GLY A 236 25.40 36.99 42.37
CA GLY A 236 25.49 35.53 42.46
C GLY A 236 24.24 34.83 41.94
N ILE A 237 23.04 35.32 42.26
CA ILE A 237 21.77 34.83 41.70
C ILE A 237 21.74 35.01 40.17
N ALA A 238 22.18 36.17 39.66
CA ALA A 238 22.25 36.40 38.22
C ALA A 238 23.23 35.43 37.53
N LEU A 239 24.40 35.19 38.11
CA LEU A 239 25.38 34.19 37.62
C LEU A 239 24.83 32.76 37.65
N ILE A 240 24.06 32.38 38.69
CA ILE A 240 23.38 31.08 38.75
C ILE A 240 22.34 30.96 37.63
N VAL A 241 21.49 31.97 37.41
CA VAL A 241 20.46 31.94 36.36
C VAL A 241 21.08 31.87 34.97
N VAL A 242 22.11 32.68 34.69
CA VAL A 242 22.86 32.66 33.42
C VAL A 242 23.61 31.34 33.24
N GLY A 243 24.23 30.81 34.32
CA GLY A 243 24.93 29.53 34.29
C GLY A 243 24.01 28.32 34.06
N LEU A 244 22.83 28.31 34.68
CA LEU A 244 21.80 27.29 34.40
C LEU A 244 21.32 27.37 32.94
N PHE A 245 21.05 28.58 32.43
CA PHE A 245 20.65 28.79 31.04
C PHE A 245 21.73 28.33 30.05
N LEU A 246 22.98 28.76 30.23
CA LEU A 246 24.10 28.37 29.37
C LEU A 246 24.48 26.89 29.52
N GLY A 247 24.29 26.30 30.70
CA GLY A 247 24.49 24.88 30.95
C GLY A 247 23.50 24.01 30.18
N VAL A 248 22.21 24.36 30.25
CA VAL A 248 21.15 23.68 29.47
C VAL A 248 21.34 23.93 27.97
N LEU A 249 21.62 25.17 27.54
CA LEU A 249 21.84 25.51 26.14
C LEU A 249 23.06 24.76 25.56
N GLY A 250 24.19 24.75 26.27
CA GLY A 250 25.41 24.06 25.85
C GLY A 250 25.23 22.54 25.79
N TRP A 251 24.52 21.95 26.77
CA TRP A 251 24.13 20.54 26.72
C TRP A 251 23.21 20.22 25.54
N LEU A 252 22.21 21.07 25.25
CA LEU A 252 21.31 20.89 24.10
C LEU A 252 22.08 21.00 22.77
N VAL A 253 22.98 21.97 22.62
CA VAL A 253 23.82 22.14 21.42
C VAL A 253 24.77 20.96 21.23
N ALA A 254 25.45 20.50 22.28
CA ALA A 254 26.35 19.35 22.21
C ALA A 254 25.59 18.04 21.94
N SER A 255 24.44 17.82 22.58
CA SER A 255 23.57 16.67 22.30
C SER A 255 23.04 16.69 20.88
N GLY A 256 22.63 17.87 20.39
CA GLY A 256 22.21 18.08 19.00
C GLY A 256 23.32 17.79 18.00
N ALA A 257 24.54 18.26 18.25
CA ALA A 257 25.71 17.97 17.41
C ALA A 257 26.07 16.47 17.38
N LEU A 258 25.94 15.78 18.51
CA LEU A 258 26.13 14.32 18.59
C LEU A 258 25.05 13.56 17.82
N VAL A 259 23.76 13.91 17.98
CA VAL A 259 22.66 13.33 17.19
C VAL A 259 22.88 13.60 15.69
N MET A 260 23.25 14.83 15.31
CA MET A 260 23.56 15.16 13.91
C MET A 260 24.71 14.31 13.36
N ARG A 261 25.77 14.07 14.13
CA ARG A 261 26.87 13.17 13.72
C ARG A 261 26.40 11.73 13.48
N VAL A 262 25.45 11.22 14.28
CA VAL A 262 24.84 9.90 14.02
C VAL A 262 24.00 9.95 12.74
N LEU A 263 23.21 11.02 12.54
CA LEU A 263 22.35 11.20 11.36
C LEU A 263 23.12 11.42 10.05
N THR A 264 24.36 11.95 10.07
CA THR A 264 25.15 12.23 8.87
C THR A 264 26.28 11.23 8.58
N GLY A 265 26.67 10.40 9.55
CA GLY A 265 27.65 9.32 9.36
C GLY A 265 27.02 7.93 9.50
N ALA A 266 26.76 7.53 10.73
CA ALA A 266 26.29 6.18 11.07
C ALA A 266 24.95 5.78 10.40
N LEU A 267 24.03 6.73 10.21
CA LEU A 267 22.74 6.45 9.56
C LEU A 267 22.90 6.19 8.04
N PRO A 268 23.61 7.03 7.24
CA PRO A 268 23.98 6.69 5.86
C PRO A 268 24.79 5.38 5.73
N GLU A 269 25.77 5.14 6.62
CA GLU A 269 26.53 3.88 6.67
C GLU A 269 25.60 2.67 6.87
N ASN A 270 24.59 2.81 7.72
CA ASN A 270 23.53 1.83 7.95
C ASN A 270 22.34 1.97 6.98
N GLY A 271 22.59 2.36 5.73
CA GLY A 271 21.58 2.35 4.66
C GLY A 271 20.38 3.27 4.90
N PHE A 272 20.57 4.41 5.55
CA PHE A 272 19.53 5.37 5.95
C PHE A 272 18.44 4.83 6.89
N GLY A 273 18.70 3.72 7.60
CA GLY A 273 17.81 3.18 8.63
C GLY A 273 18.50 2.95 9.97
N ILE A 274 17.73 2.89 11.05
CA ILE A 274 18.23 2.62 12.40
C ILE A 274 18.44 1.11 12.61
N CYS A 275 17.55 0.28 12.07
CA CYS A 275 17.57 -1.17 12.15
C CYS A 275 17.91 -1.74 10.75
N THR A 276 18.80 -2.74 10.66
CA THR A 276 19.01 -3.48 9.39
C THR A 276 17.91 -4.48 9.12
N GLY A 277 17.34 -5.04 10.19
CA GLY A 277 16.38 -6.13 10.14
C GLY A 277 16.96 -7.51 10.47
N LEU A 278 18.29 -7.61 10.67
CA LEU A 278 18.96 -8.85 11.10
C LEU A 278 19.35 -8.79 12.59
N GLY A 279 19.23 -9.91 13.28
CA GLY A 279 19.49 -10.09 14.71
C GLY A 279 20.62 -11.09 14.99
N THR A 280 20.36 -12.05 15.87
CA THR A 280 21.23 -13.21 16.16
C THR A 280 20.39 -14.47 16.21
N ASP A 281 20.99 -15.66 16.07
CA ASP A 281 20.24 -16.94 16.03
C ASP A 281 19.33 -17.15 17.26
N SER A 282 19.80 -16.71 18.44
CA SER A 282 19.06 -16.71 19.71
C SER A 282 18.04 -15.57 19.89
N SER A 283 17.90 -14.70 18.88
CA SER A 283 17.10 -13.46 18.93
C SER A 283 16.96 -12.87 17.51
N PRO A 284 16.14 -13.50 16.63
CA PRO A 284 15.89 -12.98 15.29
C PRO A 284 15.32 -11.57 15.35
N ALA A 285 15.75 -10.71 14.42
CA ALA A 285 15.15 -9.40 14.23
C ALA A 285 14.11 -9.45 13.09
N PHE A 286 13.52 -8.30 12.78
CA PHE A 286 12.33 -8.20 11.91
C PHE A 286 12.42 -8.96 10.57
N THR A 287 13.55 -8.91 9.86
CA THR A 287 13.70 -9.57 8.54
C THR A 287 13.99 -11.07 8.68
N ASP A 288 14.73 -11.50 9.71
CA ASP A 288 14.91 -12.93 10.01
C ASP A 288 13.56 -13.58 10.31
N TRP A 289 12.79 -12.96 11.21
CA TRP A 289 11.45 -13.39 11.61
C TRP A 289 10.50 -13.40 10.41
N LEU A 290 10.45 -12.32 9.62
CA LEU A 290 9.54 -12.23 8.48
C LEU A 290 9.86 -13.28 7.40
N SER A 291 11.15 -13.51 7.13
CA SER A 291 11.59 -14.53 6.17
C SER A 291 11.16 -15.93 6.64
N SER A 292 11.53 -16.29 7.88
CA SER A 292 11.16 -17.57 8.50
C SER A 292 9.64 -17.79 8.55
N ARG A 293 8.85 -16.73 8.81
CA ARG A 293 7.39 -16.84 8.89
C ARG A 293 6.69 -16.88 7.54
N ILE A 294 7.22 -16.28 6.49
CA ILE A 294 6.70 -16.47 5.13
C ILE A 294 6.86 -17.95 4.74
N ASP A 295 8.03 -18.53 4.97
CA ASP A 295 8.31 -19.94 4.65
C ASP A 295 7.43 -20.89 5.49
N HIS A 296 7.33 -20.66 6.80
CA HIS A 296 6.49 -21.47 7.70
C HIS A 296 5.00 -21.42 7.32
N VAL A 297 4.46 -20.23 7.01
CA VAL A 297 3.06 -20.08 6.57
C VAL A 297 2.83 -20.72 5.19
N ALA A 298 3.86 -20.79 4.34
CA ALA A 298 3.84 -21.58 3.11
C ALA A 298 3.94 -23.10 3.33
N GLY A 299 4.14 -23.56 4.57
CA GLY A 299 4.37 -24.97 4.87
C GLY A 299 5.75 -25.49 4.43
N LEU A 300 6.72 -24.59 4.23
CA LEU A 300 8.11 -24.89 3.93
C LEU A 300 8.95 -24.94 5.22
N GLU A 301 10.06 -25.66 5.20
CA GLU A 301 11.00 -25.73 6.34
C GLU A 301 11.78 -24.39 6.46
N PRO A 302 11.59 -23.62 7.55
CA PRO A 302 12.14 -22.27 7.63
C PRO A 302 13.67 -22.25 7.66
N GLY A 303 14.28 -21.31 6.94
CA GLY A 303 15.74 -21.16 6.91
C GLY A 303 16.49 -22.13 5.98
N VAL A 304 15.79 -23.05 5.30
CA VAL A 304 16.39 -23.97 4.33
C VAL A 304 16.46 -23.31 2.94
N ALA A 305 15.29 -23.02 2.36
CA ALA A 305 15.14 -22.33 1.08
C ALA A 305 13.87 -21.45 1.14
N PRO A 306 13.92 -20.19 0.70
CA PRO A 306 12.80 -19.27 0.83
C PRO A 306 11.72 -19.51 -0.24
N LEU A 307 10.47 -19.17 0.09
CA LEU A 307 9.36 -19.13 -0.87
C LEU A 307 9.67 -18.21 -2.06
N THR A 308 9.52 -18.69 -3.30
CA THR A 308 9.73 -17.91 -4.54
C THR A 308 8.44 -17.54 -5.26
N PHE A 309 8.50 -16.53 -6.12
CA PHE A 309 7.37 -16.15 -6.98
C PHE A 309 7.01 -17.21 -8.03
N GLY A 310 7.98 -18.01 -8.48
CA GLY A 310 7.76 -19.17 -9.35
C GLY A 310 6.94 -20.25 -8.65
N GLN A 311 7.24 -20.58 -7.39
CA GLN A 311 6.45 -21.53 -6.58
C GLN A 311 4.98 -21.09 -6.43
N LEU A 312 4.72 -19.79 -6.26
CA LEU A 312 3.37 -19.24 -6.22
C LEU A 312 2.60 -19.42 -7.55
N ARG A 313 3.31 -19.42 -8.69
CA ARG A 313 2.73 -19.69 -10.01
C ARG A 313 2.56 -21.19 -10.29
N SER A 314 3.57 -22.01 -10.03
CA SER A 314 3.56 -23.45 -10.31
C SER A 314 2.71 -24.27 -9.34
N GLY A 315 2.59 -23.80 -8.10
CA GLY A 315 2.06 -24.56 -6.98
C GLY A 315 3.10 -25.46 -6.32
N PRO A 316 2.73 -26.13 -5.21
CA PRO A 316 3.63 -26.97 -4.43
C PRO A 316 4.09 -28.22 -5.20
N ALA A 317 5.35 -28.60 -5.00
CA ALA A 317 5.97 -29.75 -5.65
C ALA A 317 5.21 -31.05 -5.37
N GLY A 318 4.97 -31.85 -6.41
CA GLY A 318 4.13 -33.07 -6.35
C GLY A 318 2.63 -32.81 -6.54
N GLY A 319 2.17 -31.56 -6.54
CA GLY A 319 0.83 -31.21 -6.98
C GLY A 319 0.64 -31.42 -8.49
N SER A 320 -0.59 -31.74 -8.92
CA SER A 320 -0.93 -31.75 -10.35
C SER A 320 -0.97 -30.32 -10.87
N ALA A 321 -0.05 -29.96 -11.77
CA ALA A 321 0.01 -28.64 -12.39
C ALA A 321 -1.29 -28.25 -13.14
N ASN A 322 -2.09 -29.25 -13.55
CA ASN A 322 -3.40 -29.05 -14.19
C ASN A 322 -4.55 -28.79 -13.18
N ALA A 323 -4.30 -28.98 -11.88
CA ALA A 323 -5.26 -28.73 -10.80
C ALA A 323 -4.88 -27.52 -9.93
N TRP A 324 -3.60 -27.12 -9.93
CA TRP A 324 -3.18 -25.82 -9.42
C TRP A 324 -3.71 -24.69 -10.30
N ALA A 325 -3.90 -23.52 -9.72
CA ALA A 325 -4.19 -22.29 -10.46
C ALA A 325 -3.38 -21.14 -9.83
N PRO A 326 -2.51 -20.44 -10.60
CA PRO A 326 -1.50 -19.51 -10.09
C PRO A 326 -1.99 -18.45 -9.09
N ILE A 327 -1.09 -18.07 -8.18
CA ILE A 327 -1.22 -16.91 -7.30
C ILE A 327 -0.39 -15.75 -7.89
N ASP A 328 -1.05 -14.66 -8.29
CA ASP A 328 -0.41 -13.42 -8.74
C ASP A 328 -0.15 -12.50 -7.53
N LEU A 329 1.05 -12.61 -6.94
CA LEU A 329 1.51 -11.75 -5.83
C LEU A 329 2.18 -10.48 -6.36
N ARG A 330 1.67 -9.30 -5.99
CA ARG A 330 2.22 -7.99 -6.41
C ARG A 330 2.52 -7.04 -5.27
N MET A 331 3.61 -6.30 -5.39
CA MET A 331 4.05 -5.30 -4.40
C MET A 331 4.55 -4.03 -5.08
N VAL A 332 4.66 -2.92 -4.35
CA VAL A 332 5.35 -1.70 -4.83
C VAL A 332 6.53 -1.38 -3.92
N THR A 333 7.63 -0.92 -4.50
CA THR A 333 8.76 -0.27 -3.79
C THR A 333 9.05 1.09 -4.43
N THR A 334 9.72 1.99 -3.70
CA THR A 334 10.01 3.35 -4.17
C THR A 334 11.50 3.54 -4.40
N CYS A 335 11.91 3.79 -5.64
CA CYS A 335 13.30 4.11 -5.98
C CYS A 335 13.54 5.62 -5.86
N LEU A 336 14.15 6.05 -4.76
CA LEU A 336 14.48 7.45 -4.48
C LEU A 336 15.43 8.04 -5.54
N THR A 337 16.48 7.31 -5.93
CA THR A 337 17.47 7.78 -6.94
C THR A 337 16.83 8.09 -8.30
N ARG A 338 15.72 7.42 -8.65
CA ARG A 338 14.99 7.59 -9.92
C ARG A 338 13.64 8.29 -9.75
N ALA A 339 13.34 8.79 -8.55
CA ALA A 339 12.11 9.50 -8.18
C ALA A 339 10.80 8.83 -8.65
N ARG A 340 10.73 7.48 -8.61
CA ARG A 340 9.56 6.71 -9.06
C ARG A 340 9.27 5.47 -8.20
N PRO A 341 8.01 5.03 -8.12
CA PRO A 341 7.68 3.67 -7.73
C PRO A 341 8.21 2.64 -8.75
N TYR A 342 8.11 1.38 -8.36
CA TYR A 342 8.35 0.17 -9.15
C TYR A 342 7.43 -0.96 -8.65
N GLU A 343 6.65 -1.58 -9.53
CA GLU A 343 5.88 -2.80 -9.26
C GLU A 343 6.81 -4.03 -9.23
N MET A 344 6.56 -4.96 -8.31
CA MET A 344 7.32 -6.19 -8.12
C MET A 344 6.37 -7.40 -8.12
N PRO A 345 6.80 -8.58 -8.58
CA PRO A 345 8.17 -8.92 -9.03
C PRO A 345 8.45 -8.45 -10.47
N TRP A 346 9.70 -8.05 -10.74
CA TRP A 346 10.10 -7.47 -12.02
C TRP A 346 10.27 -8.52 -13.13
N GLU A 347 9.75 -8.22 -14.32
CA GLU A 347 10.03 -8.96 -15.56
C GLU A 347 11.41 -8.62 -16.15
N ALA A 348 11.98 -7.46 -15.79
CA ALA A 348 13.19 -6.91 -16.43
C ALA A 348 14.41 -6.99 -15.52
N ASN A 349 15.38 -7.84 -15.87
CA ASN A 349 16.63 -8.11 -15.13
C ASN A 349 17.67 -6.96 -15.16
N THR A 350 17.21 -5.71 -15.02
CA THR A 350 18.00 -4.48 -15.13
C THR A 350 18.73 -4.08 -13.84
N PHE A 351 18.45 -4.78 -12.73
CA PHE A 351 19.01 -4.50 -11.42
C PHE A 351 20.01 -5.58 -10.99
N SER A 352 21.04 -5.14 -10.28
CA SER A 352 22.07 -5.96 -9.65
C SER A 352 22.19 -5.61 -8.17
N TYR A 353 22.72 -6.51 -7.37
CA TYR A 353 23.02 -6.31 -5.96
C TYR A 353 24.50 -6.54 -5.67
N ASP A 354 25.01 -5.91 -4.62
CA ASP A 354 26.31 -6.25 -4.04
C ASP A 354 26.05 -7.28 -2.92
N PRO A 355 26.62 -8.51 -3.00
CA PRO A 355 26.33 -9.57 -2.03
C PRO A 355 26.75 -9.25 -0.60
N ASP A 356 27.89 -8.59 -0.41
CA ASP A 356 28.43 -8.25 0.92
C ASP A 356 27.59 -7.15 1.58
N GLU A 357 27.03 -6.25 0.78
CA GLU A 357 26.09 -5.24 1.24
C GLU A 357 24.72 -5.81 1.58
N TRP A 358 24.22 -6.78 0.79
CA TRP A 358 22.93 -7.44 1.01
C TRP A 358 22.95 -8.46 2.17
N ALA A 359 24.08 -9.12 2.42
CA ALA A 359 24.28 -9.98 3.59
C ALA A 359 24.15 -9.26 4.95
N ARG A 360 24.08 -7.91 4.95
CA ARG A 360 23.82 -7.09 6.15
C ARG A 360 22.34 -6.79 6.39
N ILE A 361 21.46 -7.13 5.44
CA ILE A 361 20.02 -6.84 5.46
C ILE A 361 19.12 -8.05 5.13
N PHE A 362 19.66 -9.16 4.63
CA PHE A 362 18.96 -10.41 4.35
C PHE A 362 19.59 -11.63 5.06
N PRO A 363 18.80 -12.62 5.52
CA PRO A 363 19.32 -13.83 6.12
C PRO A 363 20.20 -14.66 5.18
N ALA A 364 21.18 -15.39 5.74
CA ALA A 364 22.18 -16.14 4.96
C ALA A 364 21.58 -17.16 3.98
N TYR A 365 20.46 -17.80 4.31
CA TYR A 365 19.80 -18.76 3.42
C TYR A 365 19.11 -18.10 2.20
N VAL A 366 18.64 -16.87 2.36
CA VAL A 366 18.11 -16.04 1.25
C VAL A 366 19.27 -15.61 0.35
N MET A 367 20.40 -15.21 0.93
CA MET A 367 21.60 -14.85 0.18
C MET A 367 22.19 -16.04 -0.60
N ARG A 368 22.12 -17.25 -0.05
CA ARG A 368 22.45 -18.50 -0.76
C ARG A 368 21.52 -18.70 -1.96
N ALA A 369 20.20 -18.69 -1.75
CA ALA A 369 19.22 -18.86 -2.83
C ALA A 369 19.39 -17.81 -3.96
N LEU A 370 19.69 -16.55 -3.62
CA LEU A 370 20.00 -15.49 -4.60
C LEU A 370 21.32 -15.71 -5.38
N ALA A 371 22.30 -16.39 -4.78
CA ALA A 371 23.57 -16.71 -5.42
C ALA A 371 23.47 -17.95 -6.33
N ASP A 372 22.60 -18.90 -5.96
CA ASP A 372 22.35 -20.13 -6.72
C ASP A 372 21.56 -19.87 -8.03
N HIS A 373 20.81 -18.75 -8.12
CA HIS A 373 19.93 -18.40 -9.25
C HIS A 373 20.35 -17.11 -9.98
N VAL A 374 21.65 -16.79 -10.05
CA VAL A 374 22.14 -15.63 -10.83
C VAL A 374 21.92 -15.89 -12.34
N PRO A 375 21.16 -15.04 -13.06
CA PRO A 375 20.78 -15.33 -14.42
C PRO A 375 21.86 -14.91 -15.44
N VAL A 376 21.98 -15.67 -16.52
CA VAL A 376 22.87 -15.35 -17.65
C VAL A 376 22.14 -14.44 -18.63
N GLY A 377 22.76 -13.35 -19.06
CA GLY A 377 22.22 -12.45 -20.09
C GLY A 377 21.85 -13.16 -21.40
N ALA A 378 20.70 -12.80 -21.98
CA ALA A 378 20.27 -13.35 -23.27
C ALA A 378 21.17 -12.86 -24.42
N THR A 379 21.40 -11.53 -24.50
CA THR A 379 22.30 -10.92 -25.49
C THR A 379 23.76 -11.00 -25.05
N GLU A 380 24.68 -10.86 -26.01
CA GLU A 380 26.12 -10.77 -25.78
C GLU A 380 26.48 -9.58 -24.89
N GLU A 381 25.91 -8.40 -25.16
CA GLU A 381 25.99 -7.21 -24.30
C GLU A 381 25.57 -7.53 -22.86
N ALA A 382 24.40 -8.16 -22.67
CA ALA A 382 23.91 -8.50 -21.33
C ALA A 382 24.84 -9.46 -20.59
N ARG A 383 25.47 -10.43 -21.29
CA ARG A 383 26.47 -11.36 -20.71
C ARG A 383 27.79 -10.67 -20.41
N TRP A 384 28.24 -9.73 -21.23
CA TRP A 384 29.46 -8.97 -20.95
C TRP A 384 29.27 -8.11 -19.69
N ILE A 385 28.11 -7.44 -19.56
CA ILE A 385 27.73 -6.69 -18.36
C ILE A 385 27.75 -7.59 -17.11
N ASP A 386 27.22 -8.82 -17.20
CA ASP A 386 27.27 -9.80 -16.08
C ASP A 386 28.70 -10.16 -15.69
N ARG A 387 29.54 -10.51 -16.67
CA ARG A 387 30.95 -10.88 -16.43
C ARG A 387 31.71 -9.71 -15.79
N PHE A 388 31.53 -8.49 -16.30
CA PHE A 388 32.22 -7.31 -15.78
C PHE A 388 31.75 -6.97 -14.35
N GLY A 389 30.44 -6.99 -14.09
CA GLY A 389 29.89 -6.77 -12.74
C GLY A 389 30.37 -7.81 -11.73
N ALA A 390 30.32 -9.09 -12.09
CA ALA A 390 30.75 -10.19 -11.22
C ALA A 390 32.27 -10.21 -10.95
N SER A 391 33.08 -9.64 -11.87
CA SER A 391 34.55 -9.60 -11.75
C SER A 391 35.10 -8.68 -10.66
N GLY A 392 34.28 -7.77 -10.11
CA GLY A 392 34.74 -6.76 -9.16
C GLY A 392 35.45 -5.54 -9.79
N ARG A 393 35.71 -5.54 -11.11
CA ARG A 393 36.43 -4.46 -11.82
C ARG A 393 35.73 -3.09 -11.76
N ALA A 394 34.42 -3.05 -11.48
CA ALA A 394 33.68 -1.83 -11.18
C ALA A 394 33.94 -1.27 -9.74
N GLY A 395 34.95 -1.81 -9.02
CA GLY A 395 35.25 -1.50 -7.63
C GLY A 395 34.39 -2.25 -6.61
N ARG A 396 33.38 -3.01 -7.08
CA ARG A 396 32.45 -3.83 -6.29
C ARG A 396 32.06 -5.08 -7.07
N ARG A 397 31.84 -6.21 -6.39
CA ARG A 397 31.25 -7.41 -7.00
C ARG A 397 29.74 -7.24 -7.08
N LEU A 398 29.21 -7.10 -8.29
CA LEU A 398 27.79 -6.94 -8.56
C LEU A 398 27.23 -8.20 -9.24
N LEU A 399 26.16 -8.76 -8.70
CA LEU A 399 25.43 -9.87 -9.31
C LEU A 399 24.06 -9.39 -9.77
N ARG A 400 23.65 -9.74 -11.00
CA ARG A 400 22.29 -9.48 -11.50
C ARG A 400 21.27 -10.20 -10.61
N LEU A 401 20.14 -9.56 -10.32
CA LEU A 401 19.05 -10.22 -9.58
C LEU A 401 18.49 -11.41 -10.38
N PRO A 402 18.03 -12.47 -9.71
CA PRO A 402 17.32 -13.58 -10.35
C PRO A 402 16.08 -13.13 -11.14
N ALA A 403 15.63 -13.99 -12.04
CA ALA A 403 14.41 -13.76 -12.80
C ALA A 403 13.16 -13.71 -11.90
N GLN A 404 12.05 -13.27 -12.47
CA GLN A 404 10.74 -13.18 -11.81
C GLN A 404 10.27 -14.52 -11.19
N GLU A 405 10.78 -15.67 -11.67
CA GLU A 405 10.49 -17.03 -11.18
C GLU A 405 11.27 -17.33 -9.89
N ASP A 406 12.57 -17.07 -9.88
CA ASP A 406 13.50 -17.51 -8.83
C ASP A 406 13.63 -16.49 -7.68
N LEU A 407 13.13 -15.27 -7.88
CA LEU A 407 13.15 -14.22 -6.87
C LEU A 407 12.42 -14.66 -5.57
N PRO A 408 13.07 -14.61 -4.40
CA PRO A 408 12.42 -14.89 -3.12
C PRO A 408 11.38 -13.83 -2.74
N VAL A 409 10.22 -14.25 -2.25
CA VAL A 409 9.11 -13.36 -1.83
C VAL A 409 9.54 -12.38 -0.74
N ILE A 410 10.42 -12.82 0.19
CA ILE A 410 11.01 -11.96 1.22
C ILE A 410 11.78 -10.77 0.63
N VAL A 411 12.42 -10.90 -0.54
CA VAL A 411 13.20 -9.81 -1.16
C VAL A 411 12.26 -8.68 -1.60
N ALA A 412 11.18 -9.01 -2.31
CA ALA A 412 10.15 -8.05 -2.68
C ALA A 412 9.45 -7.46 -1.44
N THR A 413 9.18 -8.28 -0.43
CA THR A 413 8.54 -7.81 0.83
C THR A 413 9.43 -6.80 1.55
N ARG A 414 10.73 -7.07 1.66
CA ARG A 414 11.73 -6.21 2.31
C ARG A 414 12.02 -4.92 1.52
N LEU A 415 11.96 -4.98 0.18
CA LEU A 415 11.99 -3.80 -0.70
C LEU A 415 10.73 -2.93 -0.53
N SER A 416 9.55 -3.54 -0.38
CA SER A 416 8.28 -2.83 -0.18
C SER A 416 8.14 -2.25 1.23
N LEU A 417 8.75 -2.88 2.24
CA LEU A 417 8.78 -2.48 3.64
C LEU A 417 10.19 -2.05 4.09
N SER A 418 10.71 -1.01 3.45
CA SER A 418 11.93 -0.33 3.85
C SER A 418 11.58 1.03 4.47
N TYR A 419 10.84 1.00 5.59
CA TYR A 419 10.24 2.20 6.19
C TYR A 419 11.31 3.26 6.55
N PRO A 420 11.24 4.48 5.97
CA PRO A 420 12.29 5.49 6.10
C PRO A 420 12.74 5.74 7.54
N LEU A 421 14.06 5.87 7.73
CA LEU A 421 14.73 6.06 9.02
C LEU A 421 14.61 4.89 10.01
N LEU A 422 13.53 4.09 10.04
CA LEU A 422 13.42 2.95 10.94
C LEU A 422 14.15 1.71 10.39
N ILE A 423 13.81 1.29 9.17
CA ILE A 423 14.36 0.10 8.53
C ILE A 423 15.29 0.53 7.39
N SER A 424 16.46 -0.09 7.31
CA SER A 424 17.49 0.26 6.31
C SER A 424 16.96 0.10 4.88
N ALA A 425 17.13 1.15 4.06
CA ALA A 425 16.80 1.14 2.65
C ALA A 425 17.63 0.09 1.90
N VAL A 426 17.04 -0.56 0.89
CA VAL A 426 17.72 -1.59 0.10
C VAL A 426 18.50 -0.90 -1.03
N PRO A 427 19.82 -1.05 -1.11
CA PRO A 427 20.59 -0.55 -2.25
C PRO A 427 20.57 -1.57 -3.38
N LEU A 428 20.17 -1.14 -4.56
CA LEU A 428 20.37 -1.86 -5.82
C LEU A 428 21.35 -1.08 -6.69
N TRP A 429 21.83 -1.73 -7.74
CA TRP A 429 22.76 -1.19 -8.72
C TRP A 429 22.20 -1.38 -10.12
N ALA A 430 22.42 -0.42 -11.00
CA ALA A 430 22.05 -0.51 -12.41
C ALA A 430 23.15 0.10 -13.27
N VAL A 431 23.20 -0.27 -14.55
CA VAL A 431 24.14 0.31 -15.51
C VAL A 431 23.86 1.81 -15.69
N ASP A 432 24.89 2.65 -15.55
CA ASP A 432 24.80 4.07 -15.91
C ASP A 432 25.10 4.27 -17.40
N TYR A 433 24.05 4.19 -18.22
CA TYR A 433 24.13 4.46 -19.67
C TYR A 433 24.45 5.93 -20.02
N ARG A 434 24.48 6.85 -19.04
CA ARG A 434 24.89 8.25 -19.26
C ARG A 434 26.42 8.39 -19.33
N SER A 435 27.16 7.55 -18.59
CA SER A 435 28.61 7.50 -18.62
C SER A 435 29.16 7.39 -20.04
N THR A 436 30.25 8.10 -20.32
CA THR A 436 30.98 8.03 -21.59
C THR A 436 31.70 6.70 -21.76
N ALA A 437 32.24 6.14 -20.68
CA ALA A 437 32.89 4.82 -20.67
C ALA A 437 31.88 3.71 -21.02
N THR A 438 30.73 3.68 -20.32
CA THR A 438 29.65 2.72 -20.60
C THR A 438 29.19 2.77 -22.06
N ARG A 439 29.02 3.97 -22.63
CA ARG A 439 28.62 4.13 -24.03
C ARG A 439 29.71 3.66 -25.00
N ALA A 440 30.97 4.04 -24.78
CA ALA A 440 32.08 3.55 -25.59
C ALA A 440 32.22 2.02 -25.54
N ALA A 441 31.99 1.40 -24.38
CA ALA A 441 32.00 -0.05 -24.24
C ALA A 441 30.85 -0.73 -25.01
N ILE A 442 29.63 -0.20 -24.91
CA ILE A 442 28.47 -0.72 -25.65
C ILE A 442 28.65 -0.53 -27.18
N ASP A 443 29.18 0.61 -27.61
CA ASP A 443 29.44 0.86 -29.04
C ASP A 443 30.60 0.00 -29.58
N ALA A 444 31.58 -0.36 -28.75
CA ALA A 444 32.61 -1.37 -29.07
C ALA A 444 32.02 -2.79 -29.20
N LEU A 445 31.14 -3.20 -28.27
CA LEU A 445 30.43 -4.48 -28.33
C LEU A 445 29.56 -4.59 -29.59
N ARG A 446 28.90 -3.50 -30.01
CA ARG A 446 28.10 -3.43 -31.25
C ARG A 446 28.90 -3.66 -32.53
N VAL A 447 30.22 -3.48 -32.49
CA VAL A 447 31.14 -3.80 -33.61
C VAL A 447 31.99 -5.05 -33.35
N GLY A 448 31.75 -5.79 -32.27
CA GLY A 448 32.42 -7.05 -31.94
C GLY A 448 33.77 -6.91 -31.22
N ASP A 449 34.13 -5.73 -30.72
CA ASP A 449 35.39 -5.51 -30.00
C ASP A 449 35.20 -5.58 -28.47
N GLU A 450 35.13 -6.82 -27.93
CA GLU A 450 35.14 -7.04 -26.48
C GLU A 450 36.40 -6.47 -25.81
N GLY A 451 37.54 -6.36 -26.52
CA GLY A 451 38.80 -5.86 -25.97
C GLY A 451 38.77 -4.36 -25.69
N ALA A 452 38.27 -3.56 -26.64
CA ALA A 452 38.00 -2.14 -26.44
C ALA A 452 36.89 -1.91 -25.41
N ALA A 453 35.86 -2.78 -25.37
CA ALA A 453 34.82 -2.72 -24.35
C ALA A 453 35.39 -2.95 -22.93
N ASP A 454 36.24 -3.95 -22.77
CA ASP A 454 36.94 -4.24 -21.52
C ASP A 454 37.91 -3.13 -21.10
N ALA A 455 38.53 -2.43 -22.06
CA ALA A 455 39.42 -1.31 -21.80
C ALA A 455 38.66 -0.03 -21.40
N ALA A 456 37.50 0.24 -22.00
CA ALA A 456 36.63 1.35 -21.63
C ALA A 456 35.93 1.11 -20.27
N GLY A 457 35.42 -0.11 -20.06
CA GLY A 457 34.71 -0.51 -18.86
C GLY A 457 33.31 0.10 -18.72
N ILE A 458 32.57 -0.39 -17.71
CA ILE A 458 31.18 -0.01 -17.47
C ILE A 458 30.98 0.58 -16.07
N ALA A 459 30.26 1.69 -16.02
CA ALA A 459 29.88 2.35 -14.78
C ALA A 459 28.49 1.87 -14.30
N PHE A 460 28.35 1.68 -12.99
CA PHE A 460 27.08 1.34 -12.34
C PHE A 460 26.65 2.47 -11.39
N GLU A 461 25.37 2.85 -11.41
CA GLU A 461 24.76 3.79 -10.47
C GLU A 461 24.12 3.08 -9.26
N ARG A 462 24.24 3.69 -8.07
CA ARG A 462 23.60 3.21 -6.83
C ARG A 462 22.16 3.71 -6.73
N LEU A 463 21.22 2.77 -6.71
CA LEU A 463 19.80 3.01 -6.59
C LEU A 463 19.32 2.73 -5.16
N TRP A 464 18.73 3.74 -4.51
CA TRP A 464 18.18 3.60 -3.17
C TRP A 464 16.68 3.27 -3.23
N PHE A 465 16.32 2.07 -2.82
CA PHE A 465 14.94 1.61 -2.73
C PHE A 465 14.42 1.68 -1.29
N THR A 466 13.23 2.26 -1.12
CA THR A 466 12.54 2.46 0.16
C THR A 466 11.08 2.02 0.06
N ASP A 467 10.34 2.17 1.15
CA ASP A 467 8.94 1.76 1.31
C ASP A 467 8.03 2.18 0.13
N GLY A 468 7.17 1.26 -0.35
CA GLY A 468 6.25 1.51 -1.46
C GLY A 468 5.20 2.60 -1.18
N GLY A 469 4.80 2.73 0.09
CA GLY A 469 3.80 3.70 0.55
C GLY A 469 4.26 5.16 0.48
N LEU A 470 5.53 5.41 0.13
CA LEU A 470 6.02 6.77 -0.16
C LEU A 470 5.47 7.33 -1.49
N CYS A 471 5.15 6.48 -2.46
CA CYS A 471 4.59 6.91 -3.76
C CYS A 471 3.21 6.32 -4.09
N ASN A 472 2.82 5.21 -3.46
CA ASN A 472 1.55 4.53 -3.69
C ASN A 472 1.21 3.74 -2.42
N ASN A 473 0.36 4.29 -1.54
CA ASN A 473 0.11 3.67 -0.25
C ASN A 473 -1.06 2.67 -0.27
N PHE A 474 -1.92 2.71 -1.27
CA PHE A 474 -3.02 1.77 -1.43
C PHE A 474 -3.25 1.46 -2.93
N PRO A 475 -2.60 0.42 -3.47
CA PRO A 475 -2.53 0.17 -4.91
C PRO A 475 -3.84 -0.42 -5.46
N LEU A 476 -4.95 0.32 -5.34
CA LEU A 476 -6.30 -0.12 -5.73
C LEU A 476 -6.41 -0.55 -7.20
N GLN A 477 -5.57 0.00 -8.07
CA GLN A 477 -5.44 -0.39 -9.48
C GLN A 477 -4.87 -1.81 -9.68
N PHE A 478 -4.27 -2.44 -8.66
CA PHE A 478 -3.85 -3.84 -8.75
C PHE A 478 -5.05 -4.74 -9.03
N PHE A 479 -4.86 -5.62 -10.01
CA PHE A 479 -5.85 -6.59 -10.50
C PHE A 479 -7.14 -5.96 -11.08
N ASP A 480 -7.20 -4.64 -11.22
CA ASP A 480 -8.37 -3.94 -11.74
C ASP A 480 -8.61 -4.27 -13.22
N ARG A 481 -9.84 -4.68 -13.55
CA ARG A 481 -10.25 -5.05 -14.91
C ARG A 481 -11.49 -4.27 -15.31
N ALA A 482 -11.58 -3.88 -16.59
CA ALA A 482 -12.72 -3.13 -17.12
C ALA A 482 -14.06 -3.81 -16.80
N LEU A 483 -14.09 -5.15 -16.92
CA LEU A 483 -15.13 -6.02 -16.39
C LEU A 483 -14.46 -7.13 -15.55
N PRO A 484 -14.57 -7.11 -14.21
CA PRO A 484 -13.95 -8.14 -13.38
C PRO A 484 -14.75 -9.45 -13.41
N THR A 485 -14.01 -10.57 -13.42
CA THR A 485 -14.55 -11.94 -13.43
C THR A 485 -14.76 -12.50 -12.03
N ARG A 486 -14.04 -11.97 -11.04
CA ARG A 486 -14.14 -12.28 -9.61
C ARG A 486 -14.01 -10.99 -8.76
N PRO A 487 -14.47 -10.94 -7.50
CA PRO A 487 -14.30 -9.75 -6.66
C PRO A 487 -12.83 -9.46 -6.35
N THR A 488 -12.41 -8.20 -6.46
CA THR A 488 -11.09 -7.71 -6.01
C THR A 488 -11.29 -6.87 -4.74
N PHE A 489 -11.32 -7.51 -3.57
CA PHE A 489 -11.52 -6.83 -2.29
C PHE A 489 -10.30 -5.98 -1.90
N ALA A 490 -10.51 -4.93 -1.10
CA ALA A 490 -9.42 -4.07 -0.66
C ALA A 490 -9.56 -3.61 0.80
N ILE A 491 -8.49 -3.76 1.59
CA ILE A 491 -8.44 -3.39 3.01
C ILE A 491 -7.67 -2.08 3.18
N ASP A 492 -8.43 -1.02 3.43
CA ASP A 492 -8.00 0.34 3.76
C ASP A 492 -7.88 0.48 5.29
N LEU A 493 -7.13 1.48 5.74
CA LEU A 493 -6.87 1.80 7.15
C LEU A 493 -6.98 3.32 7.36
N GLY A 494 -7.55 3.75 8.48
CA GLY A 494 -7.61 5.17 8.83
C GLY A 494 -7.82 5.44 10.31
N ASP A 495 -7.63 6.70 10.70
CA ASP A 495 -7.70 7.10 12.10
C ASP A 495 -9.16 7.27 12.57
N ALA A 496 -9.49 6.74 13.74
CA ALA A 496 -10.74 7.05 14.44
C ALA A 496 -10.70 8.52 14.90
N ARG A 497 -11.57 9.37 14.34
CA ARG A 497 -11.59 10.83 14.58
C ARG A 497 -11.88 11.25 16.04
N LYS A 498 -12.22 10.30 16.90
CA LYS A 498 -12.43 10.40 18.36
C LYS A 498 -12.10 9.02 18.97
N HIS A 499 -11.90 8.95 20.29
CA HIS A 499 -12.10 7.67 20.98
C HIS A 499 -13.56 7.22 20.75
N PRO A 500 -13.79 5.98 20.29
CA PRO A 500 -15.13 5.49 19.97
C PRO A 500 -15.99 5.27 21.22
N GLY A 501 -17.30 5.35 21.04
CA GLY A 501 -18.27 4.76 21.98
C GLY A 501 -18.27 3.23 21.91
N ILE A 502 -18.95 2.59 22.86
CA ILE A 502 -19.04 1.11 22.93
C ILE A 502 -19.72 0.54 21.67
N ASP A 503 -20.68 1.28 21.11
CA ASP A 503 -21.51 0.87 19.97
C ASP A 503 -21.01 1.41 18.60
N ASP A 504 -19.86 2.09 18.53
CA ASP A 504 -19.35 2.68 17.28
C ASP A 504 -18.77 1.60 16.34
N GLU A 505 -19.24 1.54 15.09
CA GLU A 505 -18.63 0.68 14.06
C GLU A 505 -17.19 1.13 13.75
N LEU A 506 -16.21 0.31 14.16
CA LEU A 506 -14.78 0.57 13.96
C LEU A 506 -14.27 0.15 12.57
N TYR A 507 -15.17 0.03 11.59
CA TYR A 507 -14.85 -0.13 10.18
C TYR A 507 -15.89 0.59 9.31
N ARG A 508 -15.54 0.94 8.07
CA ARG A 508 -16.38 1.70 7.14
C ARG A 508 -16.26 1.18 5.71
N TYR A 509 -17.38 1.06 5.02
CA TYR A 509 -17.47 0.64 3.62
C TYR A 509 -18.75 1.24 3.03
N ALA A 510 -18.83 1.37 1.70
CA ALA A 510 -20.06 1.84 1.06
C ALA A 510 -21.09 0.71 1.01
N ARG A 511 -22.23 0.88 1.69
CA ARG A 511 -23.31 -0.12 1.77
C ARG A 511 -24.17 -0.16 0.50
N ASP A 512 -24.25 0.95 -0.22
CA ASP A 512 -24.91 1.07 -1.52
C ASP A 512 -24.21 2.05 -2.48
N ASN A 513 -24.77 2.18 -3.69
CA ASN A 513 -24.26 3.08 -4.75
C ASN A 513 -24.41 4.59 -4.46
N ARG A 514 -25.17 4.99 -3.42
CA ARG A 514 -25.41 6.38 -3.02
C ARG A 514 -24.43 6.83 -1.94
N GLU A 515 -24.04 5.91 -1.06
CA GLU A 515 -22.97 6.13 -0.10
C GLU A 515 -21.61 6.34 -0.79
N GLY A 516 -20.76 7.15 -0.16
CA GLY A 516 -19.40 7.45 -0.59
C GLY A 516 -18.43 7.31 0.57
N MET A 517 -17.18 6.97 0.28
CA MET A 517 -16.11 6.95 1.26
C MET A 517 -15.59 8.39 1.43
N GLU A 518 -15.80 9.01 2.59
CA GLU A 518 -15.30 10.36 2.87
C GLU A 518 -13.77 10.44 2.60
N PRO A 519 -13.32 11.40 1.76
CA PRO A 519 -11.89 11.70 1.63
C PRO A 519 -11.27 12.08 2.98
N PRO A 520 -10.00 11.73 3.25
CA PRO A 520 -9.36 12.01 4.53
C PRO A 520 -9.18 13.51 4.73
N HIS A 521 -9.85 14.04 5.75
CA HIS A 521 -9.70 15.43 6.18
C HIS A 521 -8.54 15.56 7.17
N VAL A 522 -7.43 16.16 6.72
CA VAL A 522 -6.29 16.53 7.59
C VAL A 522 -6.56 17.90 8.23
N PRO A 523 -6.83 18.01 9.55
CA PRO A 523 -7.02 19.30 10.19
C PRO A 523 -5.69 20.04 10.33
N ILE A 524 -5.59 21.20 9.68
CA ILE A 524 -4.46 22.12 9.82
C ILE A 524 -4.91 23.29 10.71
N PRO A 525 -4.34 23.46 11.93
CA PRO A 525 -4.65 24.60 12.79
C PRO A 525 -4.31 25.93 12.11
N GLU A 526 -5.05 26.99 12.45
CA GLU A 526 -4.84 28.32 11.85
C GLU A 526 -3.67 29.10 12.48
N ASN A 527 -3.15 28.67 13.63
CA ASN A 527 -2.09 29.39 14.36
C ASN A 527 -1.22 28.47 15.25
N GLY A 528 -0.12 29.05 15.75
CA GLY A 528 0.85 28.38 16.62
C GLY A 528 1.77 27.39 15.89
N PHE A 529 2.72 26.79 16.62
CA PHE A 529 3.66 25.81 16.05
C PHE A 529 2.95 24.57 15.48
N GLY A 530 1.79 24.21 16.03
CA GLY A 530 0.94 23.13 15.53
C GLY A 530 0.43 23.35 14.10
N ALA A 531 0.15 24.59 13.70
CA ALA A 531 -0.21 24.94 12.32
C ALA A 531 0.91 24.56 11.35
N LEU A 532 2.14 25.01 11.64
CA LEU A 532 3.32 24.74 10.81
C LEU A 532 3.65 23.25 10.76
N ALA A 533 3.55 22.54 11.89
CA ALA A 533 3.79 21.10 11.95
C ALA A 533 2.74 20.29 11.15
N SER A 534 1.44 20.61 11.29
CA SER A 534 0.39 19.95 10.50
C SER A 534 0.47 20.29 9.00
N PHE A 535 0.83 21.52 8.65
CA PHE A 535 1.03 21.92 7.25
C PHE A 535 2.24 21.21 6.62
N ALA A 536 3.37 21.12 7.34
CA ALA A 536 4.53 20.35 6.90
C ALA A 536 4.18 18.85 6.74
N ARG A 537 3.44 18.25 7.69
CA ARG A 537 2.93 16.87 7.56
C ARG A 537 2.06 16.73 6.32
N ALA A 538 1.13 17.65 6.07
CA ALA A 538 0.23 17.62 4.91
C ALA A 538 0.98 17.67 3.57
N ILE A 539 2.10 18.42 3.48
CA ILE A 539 2.98 18.45 2.29
C ILE A 539 3.57 17.06 2.00
N PHE A 540 3.97 16.30 3.02
CA PHE A 540 4.53 14.95 2.82
C PHE A 540 3.46 13.87 2.64
N THR A 541 2.30 13.97 3.30
CA THR A 541 1.24 12.94 3.18
C THR A 541 0.36 13.08 1.94
N THR A 542 0.28 14.27 1.32
CA THR A 542 -0.54 14.46 0.12
C THR A 542 0.00 13.67 -1.08
N PRO A 543 1.30 13.72 -1.43
CA PRO A 543 1.87 12.90 -2.51
C PRO A 543 1.70 11.39 -2.32
N GLN A 544 1.70 10.91 -1.06
CA GLN A 544 1.58 9.48 -0.72
C GLN A 544 0.20 8.89 -1.00
N GLY A 545 -0.88 9.68 -0.90
CA GLY A 545 -2.26 9.18 -0.91
C GLY A 545 -3.24 9.90 -1.81
N TRP A 546 -2.86 10.94 -2.56
CA TRP A 546 -3.81 11.68 -3.41
C TRP A 546 -4.46 10.78 -4.49
N ALA A 547 -3.70 9.86 -5.08
CA ALA A 547 -4.19 8.92 -6.10
C ALA A 547 -5.18 7.92 -5.50
N ASP A 548 -4.81 7.29 -4.39
CA ASP A 548 -5.66 6.38 -3.60
C ASP A 548 -7.00 7.03 -3.25
N ASN A 549 -6.94 8.25 -2.70
CA ASN A 549 -8.12 9.01 -2.28
C ASN A 549 -9.00 9.44 -3.47
N ALA A 550 -8.42 9.68 -4.65
CA ALA A 550 -9.19 9.96 -5.87
C ALA A 550 -9.96 8.71 -6.33
N HIS A 551 -9.38 7.51 -6.21
CA HIS A 551 -10.07 6.25 -6.50
C HIS A 551 -11.24 5.96 -5.53
N LEU A 552 -11.18 6.42 -4.28
CA LEU A 552 -12.29 6.27 -3.31
C LEU A 552 -13.57 7.06 -3.68
N ASP A 553 -13.49 8.02 -4.60
CA ASP A 553 -14.65 8.70 -5.16
C ASP A 553 -15.26 7.93 -6.37
N VAL A 554 -14.49 7.05 -7.01
CA VAL A 554 -14.87 6.38 -8.27
C VAL A 554 -15.89 5.24 -8.02
N PRO A 555 -17.04 5.24 -8.70
CA PRO A 555 -18.00 4.12 -8.67
C PRO A 555 -17.39 2.84 -9.24
N GLY A 556 -17.52 1.70 -8.55
CA GLY A 556 -16.84 0.46 -8.94
C GLY A 556 -15.40 0.36 -8.44
N TYR A 557 -14.95 1.33 -7.64
CA TYR A 557 -13.78 1.21 -6.76
C TYR A 557 -14.23 1.18 -5.30
N ARG A 558 -14.89 2.22 -4.80
CA ARG A 558 -15.16 2.38 -3.36
C ARG A 558 -15.99 1.28 -2.70
N ASP A 559 -16.80 0.58 -3.48
CA ASP A 559 -17.71 -0.49 -3.05
C ASP A 559 -17.02 -1.85 -2.82
N ARG A 560 -15.77 -2.03 -3.30
CA ARG A 560 -14.91 -3.18 -2.94
C ARG A 560 -13.91 -2.90 -1.81
N VAL A 561 -13.98 -1.70 -1.22
CA VAL A 561 -13.07 -1.24 -0.16
C VAL A 561 -13.75 -1.31 1.21
N ILE A 562 -13.02 -1.82 2.21
CA ILE A 562 -13.37 -1.64 3.62
C ILE A 562 -12.22 -1.00 4.39
N LYS A 563 -12.53 0.07 5.12
CA LYS A 563 -11.62 0.88 5.91
C LYS A 563 -11.73 0.52 7.38
N ILE A 564 -10.74 -0.18 7.91
CA ILE A 564 -10.65 -0.45 9.36
C ILE A 564 -10.16 0.81 10.05
N LEU A 565 -10.82 1.20 11.14
CA LEU A 565 -10.46 2.37 11.94
C LEU A 565 -9.54 1.98 13.10
N GLN A 566 -8.53 2.80 13.37
CA GLN A 566 -7.56 2.61 14.45
C GLN A 566 -7.63 3.77 15.47
N THR A 567 -7.58 3.49 16.77
CA THR A 567 -7.52 4.52 17.82
C THR A 567 -6.10 5.08 17.98
N PRO A 568 -5.86 6.18 18.72
CA PRO A 568 -4.52 6.69 19.01
C PRO A 568 -3.59 5.70 19.74
N GLU A 569 -4.14 4.64 20.31
CA GLU A 569 -3.41 3.55 20.98
C GLU A 569 -3.01 2.42 20.02
N GLU A 570 -3.49 2.44 18.78
CA GLU A 570 -3.40 1.34 17.81
C GLU A 570 -2.62 1.74 16.55
N GLY A 571 -1.74 0.84 16.07
CA GLY A 571 -1.01 1.07 14.83
C GLY A 571 -0.01 2.23 14.90
N GLY A 572 0.14 2.97 13.80
CA GLY A 572 1.11 4.06 13.70
C GLY A 572 2.54 3.60 14.02
N LEU A 573 3.28 4.38 14.81
CA LEU A 573 4.59 4.00 15.37
C LEU A 573 4.48 3.37 16.78
N ASN A 574 3.30 2.86 17.16
CA ASN A 574 3.12 2.20 18.45
C ASN A 574 3.56 0.73 18.40
N LEU A 575 4.85 0.49 18.60
CA LEU A 575 5.41 -0.86 18.69
C LEU A 575 5.06 -1.57 20.02
N HIS A 576 4.60 -0.82 21.02
CA HIS A 576 4.33 -1.30 22.38
C HIS A 576 2.82 -1.51 22.66
N MET A 577 2.06 -1.96 21.66
CA MET A 577 0.67 -2.39 21.87
C MET A 577 0.62 -3.62 22.79
N LYS A 578 -0.42 -3.71 23.64
CA LYS A 578 -0.70 -4.90 24.46
C LYS A 578 -1.24 -6.04 23.59
N GLY A 579 -1.13 -7.29 24.06
CA GLY A 579 -1.85 -8.43 23.46
C GLY A 579 -3.36 -8.17 23.32
N GLU A 580 -4.01 -7.65 24.37
CA GLU A 580 -5.44 -7.25 24.37
C GLU A 580 -5.78 -6.31 23.19
N THR A 581 -4.92 -5.31 22.93
CA THR A 581 -5.11 -4.31 21.88
C THR A 581 -4.91 -4.90 20.50
N ILE A 582 -3.92 -5.79 20.35
CA ILE A 582 -3.63 -6.48 19.09
C ILE A 582 -4.76 -7.47 18.74
N ALA A 583 -5.25 -8.24 19.71
CA ALA A 583 -6.38 -9.15 19.54
C ALA A 583 -7.66 -8.40 19.14
N ALA A 584 -8.04 -7.34 19.86
CA ALA A 584 -9.23 -6.55 19.55
C ALA A 584 -9.17 -5.86 18.17
N LEU A 585 -7.97 -5.51 17.69
CA LEU A 585 -7.74 -4.98 16.35
C LEU A 585 -7.80 -6.07 15.27
N ALA A 586 -7.33 -7.29 15.58
CA ALA A 586 -7.44 -8.44 14.69
C ALA A 586 -8.90 -8.94 14.57
N ASP A 587 -9.66 -9.01 15.67
CA ASP A 587 -11.08 -9.40 15.65
C ASP A 587 -11.95 -8.38 14.90
N ARG A 588 -11.62 -7.10 15.01
CA ARG A 588 -12.21 -6.03 14.19
C ARG A 588 -11.94 -6.22 12.70
N SER A 589 -10.74 -6.71 12.34
CA SER A 589 -10.37 -7.00 10.95
C SER A 589 -11.17 -8.18 10.37
N GLU A 590 -11.39 -9.23 11.16
CA GLU A 590 -12.20 -10.40 10.80
C GLU A 590 -13.66 -9.99 10.59
N ASN A 591 -14.24 -9.26 11.54
CA ASN A 591 -15.62 -8.79 11.42
C ASN A 591 -15.82 -7.80 10.25
N ALA A 592 -14.81 -7.00 9.90
CA ALA A 592 -14.82 -6.19 8.70
C ALA A 592 -14.81 -7.05 7.42
N ALA A 593 -13.88 -8.02 7.31
CA ALA A 593 -13.83 -8.94 6.16
C ALA A 593 -15.17 -9.69 5.98
N ARG A 594 -15.74 -10.19 7.07
CA ARG A 594 -17.05 -10.84 7.14
C ARG A 594 -18.17 -9.94 6.59
N ALA A 595 -18.27 -8.70 7.05
CA ALA A 595 -19.28 -7.74 6.59
C ALA A 595 -19.17 -7.41 5.09
N LEU A 596 -17.94 -7.26 4.55
CA LEU A 596 -17.74 -7.00 3.13
C LEU A 596 -18.08 -8.23 2.27
N MET A 597 -17.73 -9.44 2.71
CA MET A 597 -18.13 -10.67 2.04
C MET A 597 -19.65 -10.87 2.05
N GLU A 598 -20.31 -10.58 3.17
CA GLU A 598 -21.77 -10.66 3.28
C GLU A 598 -22.49 -9.67 2.38
N GLN A 599 -21.92 -8.48 2.14
CA GLN A 599 -22.41 -7.58 1.10
C GLN A 599 -22.30 -8.20 -0.29
N PHE A 600 -21.16 -8.78 -0.64
CA PHE A 600 -20.95 -9.37 -1.98
C PHE A 600 -21.77 -10.65 -2.22
N ALA A 601 -22.08 -11.39 -1.17
CA ALA A 601 -22.93 -12.58 -1.20
C ALA A 601 -24.44 -12.30 -1.27
N ARG A 602 -24.89 -11.03 -1.22
CA ARG A 602 -26.33 -10.72 -1.28
C ARG A 602 -26.94 -11.15 -2.62
N PRO A 603 -28.16 -11.74 -2.64
CA PRO A 603 -28.75 -12.29 -3.86
C PRO A 603 -28.88 -11.33 -5.02
N ARG A 604 -28.73 -11.89 -6.23
CA ARG A 604 -28.85 -11.20 -7.52
C ARG A 604 -30.17 -10.42 -7.62
N TYR A 605 -30.08 -9.08 -7.67
CA TYR A 605 -31.17 -8.14 -7.93
C TYR A 605 -32.50 -8.40 -7.18
N ARG A 606 -32.58 -8.05 -5.89
CA ARG A 606 -33.88 -7.76 -5.26
C ARG A 606 -34.46 -6.44 -5.77
N VAL A 607 -35.23 -6.53 -6.85
CA VAL A 607 -35.94 -5.37 -7.45
C VAL A 607 -37.15 -4.99 -6.59
N GLY A 608 -36.93 -4.11 -5.61
CA GLY A 608 -37.98 -3.53 -4.76
C GLY A 608 -37.70 -2.07 -4.45
N ARG A 609 -38.76 -1.24 -4.35
CA ARG A 609 -38.65 0.23 -4.17
C ARG A 609 -37.93 0.69 -2.89
N THR A 610 -37.69 -0.22 -1.93
CA THR A 610 -37.20 0.08 -0.58
C THR A 610 -35.77 -0.39 -0.29
N GLN A 611 -35.12 -1.13 -1.20
CA GLN A 611 -33.73 -1.60 -1.01
C GLN A 611 -32.84 -1.09 -2.14
N SER A 612 -31.70 -0.49 -1.78
CA SER A 612 -30.71 -0.05 -2.76
C SER A 612 -29.94 -1.24 -3.35
N PRO A 613 -29.59 -1.22 -4.66
CA PRO A 613 -28.70 -2.21 -5.26
C PRO A 613 -27.32 -2.24 -4.58
N THR A 614 -26.84 -3.45 -4.30
CA THR A 614 -25.53 -3.73 -3.70
C THR A 614 -25.10 -5.17 -4.07
N GLY A 615 -23.89 -5.58 -3.68
CA GLY A 615 -23.34 -6.91 -3.92
C GLY A 615 -22.69 -7.13 -5.30
N TRP A 616 -22.21 -8.35 -5.55
CA TRP A 616 -21.28 -8.65 -6.66
C TRP A 616 -21.81 -8.32 -8.07
N ASP A 617 -23.06 -8.68 -8.38
CA ASP A 617 -23.63 -8.37 -9.70
C ASP A 617 -23.87 -6.85 -9.90
N ASN A 618 -24.21 -6.13 -8.83
CA ASN A 618 -24.29 -4.67 -8.86
C ASN A 618 -22.91 -4.04 -9.08
N HIS A 619 -21.86 -4.54 -8.42
CA HIS A 619 -20.49 -4.10 -8.66
C HIS A 619 -20.13 -4.25 -10.16
N ARG A 620 -20.33 -5.43 -10.74
CA ARG A 620 -20.08 -5.68 -12.18
C ARG A 620 -20.88 -4.76 -13.09
N TRP A 621 -22.14 -4.47 -12.75
CA TRP A 621 -22.98 -3.52 -13.50
C TRP A 621 -22.47 -2.08 -13.39
N VAL A 622 -22.02 -1.64 -12.22
CA VAL A 622 -21.42 -0.30 -12.03
C VAL A 622 -20.10 -0.19 -12.81
N ARG A 623 -19.25 -1.23 -12.80
CA ARG A 623 -18.03 -1.30 -13.62
C ARG A 623 -18.34 -1.16 -15.12
N PHE A 624 -19.31 -1.92 -15.63
CA PHE A 624 -19.76 -1.83 -17.02
C PHE A 624 -20.27 -0.44 -17.38
N ARG A 625 -21.11 0.15 -16.53
CA ARG A 625 -21.67 1.50 -16.74
C ARG A 625 -20.61 2.60 -16.64
N ALA A 626 -19.59 2.45 -15.79
CA ALA A 626 -18.45 3.37 -15.75
C ALA A 626 -17.61 3.27 -17.03
N LEU A 627 -17.33 2.06 -17.52
CA LEU A 627 -16.64 1.84 -18.81
C LEU A 627 -17.39 2.51 -19.98
N LEU A 628 -18.71 2.32 -20.08
CA LEU A 628 -19.54 2.95 -21.12
C LEU A 628 -19.58 4.48 -21.05
N ALA A 629 -19.32 5.08 -19.90
CA ALA A 629 -19.24 6.54 -19.76
C ALA A 629 -17.92 7.12 -20.29
N VAL A 630 -16.81 6.37 -20.20
CA VAL A 630 -15.45 6.84 -20.60
C VAL A 630 -15.02 6.40 -21.99
N LEU A 631 -15.55 5.28 -22.49
CA LEU A 631 -15.18 4.70 -23.79
C LEU A 631 -15.48 5.59 -25.02
N PRO A 632 -16.58 6.38 -25.08
CA PRO A 632 -16.88 7.18 -26.28
C PRO A 632 -15.84 8.23 -26.65
N ASP A 633 -15.16 8.81 -25.66
CA ASP A 633 -14.12 9.83 -25.87
C ASP A 633 -12.78 9.20 -26.25
N PHE A 634 -12.50 8.02 -25.71
CA PHE A 634 -11.33 7.22 -26.10
C PHE A 634 -11.43 6.75 -27.56
N LEU A 635 -12.61 6.26 -27.97
CA LEU A 635 -12.84 5.78 -29.34
C LEU A 635 -12.77 6.91 -30.37
N ASP A 636 -13.30 8.10 -30.08
CA ASP A 636 -13.24 9.23 -31.01
C ASP A 636 -11.82 9.81 -31.14
N GLY A 637 -11.07 9.84 -30.03
CA GLY A 637 -9.65 10.16 -30.03
C GLY A 637 -8.80 9.13 -30.79
N PHE A 638 -9.10 7.83 -30.66
CA PHE A 638 -8.47 6.77 -31.46
C PHE A 638 -8.77 6.94 -32.95
N ARG A 639 -10.05 7.14 -33.32
CA ARG A 639 -10.51 7.31 -34.71
C ARG A 639 -9.77 8.46 -35.39
N THR A 640 -9.84 9.65 -34.81
CA THR A 640 -9.19 10.86 -35.33
C THR A 640 -7.66 10.68 -35.40
N GLY A 641 -7.06 10.04 -34.40
CA GLY A 641 -5.63 9.72 -34.39
C GLY A 641 -5.22 8.69 -35.45
N ARG A 642 -6.07 7.71 -35.78
CA ARG A 642 -5.80 6.69 -36.79
C ARG A 642 -6.03 7.20 -38.21
N GLU A 643 -7.00 8.09 -38.41
CA GLU A 643 -7.23 8.82 -39.67
C GLU A 643 -6.03 9.72 -40.02
N ALA A 644 -5.41 10.34 -39.02
CA ALA A 644 -4.20 11.16 -39.18
C ALA A 644 -2.88 10.36 -39.23
N LEU A 645 -2.92 9.03 -39.03
CA LEU A 645 -1.73 8.18 -39.02
C LEU A 645 -1.37 7.69 -40.42
N ASP A 646 -0.77 8.59 -41.20
CA ASP A 646 -0.22 8.35 -42.54
C ASP A 646 1.12 7.59 -42.47
N ILE A 647 1.06 6.33 -42.03
CA ILE A 647 2.19 5.40 -41.93
C ILE A 647 1.73 4.04 -42.43
N ASP A 648 2.51 3.43 -43.33
CA ASP A 648 2.36 2.03 -43.74
C ASP A 648 2.73 1.09 -42.56
N PRO A 649 1.80 0.28 -42.03
CA PRO A 649 2.10 -0.66 -40.96
C PRO A 649 3.07 -1.79 -41.35
N ALA A 650 3.25 -2.05 -42.65
CA ALA A 650 4.25 -3.01 -43.15
C ALA A 650 5.66 -2.41 -43.25
N ASN A 651 5.80 -1.08 -43.24
CA ASN A 651 7.07 -0.36 -43.29
C ASN A 651 7.09 0.85 -42.33
N PRO A 652 6.94 0.63 -41.00
CA PRO A 652 6.91 1.71 -40.03
C PRO A 652 8.31 2.28 -39.76
N PRO A 653 8.45 3.58 -39.41
CA PRO A 653 9.74 4.24 -39.22
C PRO A 653 10.50 3.79 -37.96
N SER A 654 9.85 3.06 -37.05
CA SER A 654 10.44 2.42 -35.87
C SER A 654 9.46 1.40 -35.29
N TYR A 655 9.94 0.50 -34.41
CA TYR A 655 9.12 -0.55 -33.78
C TYR A 655 8.32 -1.39 -34.79
N SER A 656 9.01 -1.89 -35.81
CA SER A 656 8.47 -2.85 -36.78
C SER A 656 7.98 -4.13 -36.11
N PHE A 657 6.86 -4.66 -36.59
CA PHE A 657 6.43 -6.02 -36.27
C PHE A 657 7.51 -7.01 -36.73
N GLU A 658 8.01 -7.84 -35.81
CA GLU A 658 9.09 -8.80 -36.04
C GLU A 658 8.63 -10.01 -36.87
N THR A 659 7.31 -10.27 -36.88
CA THR A 659 6.70 -11.37 -37.64
C THR A 659 5.42 -10.93 -38.34
N ALA A 660 5.09 -11.61 -39.45
CA ALA A 660 3.82 -11.42 -40.13
C ALA A 660 2.60 -11.72 -39.22
N GLN A 661 2.75 -12.60 -38.24
CA GLN A 661 1.70 -12.89 -37.25
C GLN A 661 1.46 -11.71 -36.30
N GLN A 662 2.53 -11.05 -35.83
CA GLN A 662 2.42 -9.82 -35.03
C GLN A 662 1.74 -8.70 -35.84
N LEU A 663 2.12 -8.51 -37.11
CA LEU A 663 1.51 -7.52 -38.01
C LEU A 663 0.01 -7.79 -38.21
N VAL A 664 -0.37 -9.00 -38.61
CA VAL A 664 -1.77 -9.37 -38.86
C VAL A 664 -2.63 -9.26 -37.59
N GLY A 665 -2.11 -9.74 -36.45
CA GLY A 665 -2.80 -9.61 -35.16
C GLY A 665 -2.96 -8.15 -34.72
N GLY A 666 -1.90 -7.33 -34.88
CA GLY A 666 -1.93 -5.90 -34.57
C GLY A 666 -2.92 -5.13 -35.43
N MET A 667 -3.00 -5.43 -36.73
CA MET A 667 -3.97 -4.80 -37.63
C MET A 667 -5.41 -5.24 -37.31
N ALA A 668 -5.66 -6.53 -37.05
CA ALA A 668 -6.99 -7.00 -36.66
C ALA A 668 -7.51 -6.31 -35.37
N ILE A 669 -6.64 -6.04 -34.41
CA ILE A 669 -6.98 -5.28 -33.20
C ILE A 669 -7.28 -3.79 -33.53
N ALA A 670 -6.47 -3.18 -34.40
CA ALA A 670 -6.68 -1.80 -34.84
C ALA A 670 -7.97 -1.62 -35.66
N ASP A 671 -8.32 -2.61 -36.48
CA ASP A 671 -9.55 -2.64 -37.28
C ASP A 671 -10.78 -2.82 -36.39
N GLY A 672 -10.77 -3.75 -35.43
CA GLY A 672 -11.84 -3.88 -34.44
C GLY A 672 -12.05 -2.63 -33.58
N MET A 673 -10.99 -1.85 -33.33
CA MET A 673 -11.09 -0.53 -32.70
C MET A 673 -11.66 0.55 -33.62
N ARG A 674 -11.43 0.46 -34.95
CA ARG A 674 -12.09 1.33 -35.95
C ARG A 674 -13.59 1.04 -35.99
N ASP A 675 -13.98 -0.22 -35.99
CA ASP A 675 -15.39 -0.63 -36.04
C ASP A 675 -16.15 -0.18 -34.78
N ALA A 676 -15.52 -0.35 -33.60
CA ALA A 676 -16.05 0.19 -32.34
C ALA A 676 -16.21 1.72 -32.38
N ALA A 677 -15.28 2.45 -32.99
CA ALA A 677 -15.38 3.90 -33.12
C ALA A 677 -16.44 4.35 -34.14
N SER A 678 -16.59 3.64 -35.26
CA SER A 678 -17.70 3.83 -36.21
C SER A 678 -19.06 3.60 -35.53
N ALA A 679 -19.17 2.58 -34.67
CA ALA A 679 -20.36 2.36 -33.85
C ALA A 679 -20.60 3.52 -32.86
N ARG A 680 -19.56 4.10 -32.25
CA ARG A 680 -19.66 5.34 -31.43
C ARG A 680 -20.16 6.54 -32.24
N SER A 681 -19.78 6.66 -33.52
CA SER A 681 -20.23 7.76 -34.38
C SER A 681 -21.71 7.65 -34.77
N ALA A 682 -22.32 6.46 -34.66
CA ALA A 682 -23.76 6.27 -34.83
C ALA A 682 -24.59 6.60 -33.57
N VAL A 683 -23.96 6.80 -32.40
CA VAL A 683 -24.67 7.12 -31.15
C VAL A 683 -24.90 8.64 -31.03
N PRO A 684 -26.14 9.11 -30.82
CA PRO A 684 -26.42 10.54 -30.63
C PRO A 684 -25.70 11.13 -29.41
N GLU A 685 -25.15 12.33 -29.55
CA GLU A 685 -24.35 12.97 -28.49
C GLU A 685 -25.16 13.35 -27.22
N GLU A 686 -26.50 13.39 -27.29
CA GLU A 686 -27.36 13.44 -26.10
C GLU A 686 -27.25 12.15 -25.28
N VAL A 687 -27.32 10.98 -25.93
CA VAL A 687 -27.18 9.67 -25.27
C VAL A 687 -25.79 9.53 -24.66
N ILE A 688 -24.75 10.06 -25.31
CA ILE A 688 -23.39 10.07 -24.77
C ILE A 688 -23.28 10.97 -23.52
N ARG A 689 -23.94 12.15 -23.52
CA ARG A 689 -24.04 13.01 -22.32
C ARG A 689 -24.84 12.34 -21.20
N GLU A 690 -25.89 11.59 -21.50
CA GLU A 690 -26.64 10.82 -20.50
C GLU A 690 -25.85 9.64 -19.93
N LEU A 691 -25.08 8.91 -20.75
CA LEU A 691 -24.16 7.86 -20.30
C LEU A 691 -23.13 8.43 -19.32
N LYS A 692 -22.50 9.56 -19.67
CA LYS A 692 -21.52 10.28 -18.83
C LYS A 692 -22.09 10.82 -17.51
N ARG A 693 -23.42 11.02 -17.43
CA ARG A 693 -24.09 11.49 -16.20
C ARG A 693 -24.24 10.38 -15.15
N THR A 694 -24.37 9.11 -15.57
CA THR A 694 -24.69 7.99 -14.68
C THR A 694 -23.88 6.73 -15.04
N PRO A 695 -22.85 6.36 -14.24
CA PRO A 695 -22.54 6.88 -12.90
C PRO A 695 -21.68 8.17 -12.96
N PRO A 696 -21.82 9.08 -11.98
CA PRO A 696 -21.02 10.31 -11.94
C PRO A 696 -19.54 9.99 -11.63
N ARG A 697 -18.62 10.81 -12.16
CA ARG A 697 -17.16 10.68 -11.94
C ARG A 697 -16.56 9.33 -12.40
N ALA A 698 -17.00 8.82 -13.55
CA ALA A 698 -16.55 7.52 -14.09
C ALA A 698 -15.05 7.41 -14.49
N GLY A 699 -14.26 8.49 -14.38
CA GLY A 699 -12.84 8.52 -14.73
C GLY A 699 -12.56 8.95 -16.17
N VAL A 700 -11.38 8.61 -16.70
CA VAL A 700 -10.96 8.82 -18.10
C VAL A 700 -9.98 7.70 -18.48
N LEU A 701 -10.13 7.08 -19.66
CA LEU A 701 -9.13 6.15 -20.20
C LEU A 701 -7.92 6.92 -20.74
N ARG A 702 -6.71 6.59 -20.27
CA ARG A 702 -5.45 7.21 -20.72
C ARG A 702 -4.34 6.17 -20.79
N ARG A 703 -3.33 6.42 -21.62
CA ARG A 703 -2.03 5.73 -21.52
C ARG A 703 -1.30 6.27 -20.29
N SER A 704 -1.15 5.42 -19.28
CA SER A 704 -0.37 5.65 -18.07
C SER A 704 0.88 4.77 -18.09
N PRO A 705 2.00 5.16 -17.44
CA PRO A 705 3.11 4.24 -17.23
C PRO A 705 2.67 3.09 -16.31
N GLN A 706 3.16 1.88 -16.59
CA GLN A 706 3.23 0.81 -15.59
C GLN A 706 4.25 1.22 -14.52
N LEU A 707 3.99 0.84 -13.26
CA LEU A 707 4.71 1.34 -12.09
C LEU A 707 6.15 0.81 -12.02
#